data_AF-A0A0F2RS90-F1
#
_entry.id   AF-A0A0F2RS90-F1
#
_cell.length_a   1.000
_cell.length_b   1.000
_cell.length_c   1.000
_cell.angle_alpha   90.00
_cell.angle_beta   90.00
_cell.angle_gamma   90.00
#
_symmetry.space_group_name_H-M   'P 1'
#
loop_
_entity.id
_entity.type
_entity.pdbx_description
1 polymer ?
#
loop_
_entity_poly.entity_id
_entity_poly.type
_entity_poly.pdbx_seq_one_letter_code
_entity_poly.pdbx_strand_id
1 'polypeptide(L)'
;MTPPEATVKPADRRLLERVSVIWLVPLAALVIVLGVAWQTYADRGPLIEIGFDNASGVRPGTTELRYRDVSVGLVEDVSFAPGLGRVLVKVRVDQEVAPYIDNAAQFWVVRPQVSARGVTGLGTVLSGVYIEGLWDETPGEVSERFDGLSDAPLERVGQSGLRLMLRAQGKASLVEGAPIVYRGIEVGRVGRPTITADGSSAQAEALVFAPHDSLINSATRFWDTSGFSFSLGPSGAQLDFSSVAALVSGGVTFETMISGGTPAQSGDVYTVFPEESAARANLFVGDDSEVLSLSAVFEENIAGLSVDAPVEFNGLRIGQVSALNGFVDNERFGDGRVRLLVTLAIRPGRLGLEGGAGRDAALAFLRESVASGLRARLASASLLTGGLKVELVEIANARPDEIEEFGEDGLFIPTTESDIADVSATATGVFERINALPVEEVMSEAIALMQNANALISSSDIRAVPGNVNALLDETRGVVGAPEVQGLPGRLDAVLTEMETLVAQIAQEAVAAKLSAALSDASAASQGVSDAVSGVPDLVARMDAVARKAETVEIDAMAAELTALIRSAEALLAGDGAQALPETLNATLEELRNVLAQLREGGVVENATAALGSARDAADTFAEAGRDLPGLIAEAEAVLAQARGTLAGYAAENGVGRDARAALREVERAARAVSSLARTIERNPNSLLLGR
;
A
#
# COMPACT_ATOMS: atom_id res chain seq x y z
N MET A 1 49.06 -131.46 2.44
CA MET A 1 47.86 -130.66 2.17
C MET A 1 47.70 -129.66 3.30
N THR A 2 48.23 -128.46 3.11
CA THR A 2 47.97 -127.27 3.93
C THR A 2 46.99 -126.39 3.14
N PRO A 3 45.91 -125.86 3.74
CA PRO A 3 44.96 -125.00 3.03
C PRO A 3 45.58 -123.62 2.74
N PRO A 4 45.11 -122.90 1.70
CA PRO A 4 45.70 -121.65 1.27
C PRO A 4 45.35 -120.48 2.21
N GLU A 5 46.26 -119.51 2.31
CA GLU A 5 46.05 -118.26 3.05
C GLU A 5 44.95 -117.42 2.41
N ALA A 6 44.03 -116.94 3.24
CA ALA A 6 42.94 -116.06 2.84
C ALA A 6 43.44 -114.63 2.62
N THR A 7 43.26 -114.11 1.41
CA THR A 7 43.48 -112.70 1.07
C THR A 7 42.31 -111.85 1.57
N VAL A 8 42.55 -111.04 2.60
CA VAL A 8 41.58 -110.05 3.09
C VAL A 8 41.75 -108.76 2.28
N LYS A 9 40.76 -108.44 1.44
CA LYS A 9 40.62 -107.11 0.84
C LYS A 9 40.11 -106.13 1.90
N PRO A 10 40.72 -104.94 2.10
CA PRO A 10 40.10 -103.90 2.89
C PRO A 10 38.84 -103.42 2.15
N ALA A 11 37.70 -103.43 2.85
CA ALA A 11 36.48 -102.85 2.34
C ALA A 11 36.65 -101.32 2.23
N ASP A 12 36.44 -100.78 1.04
CA ASP A 12 36.29 -99.34 0.81
C ASP A 12 35.09 -98.84 1.63
N ARG A 13 35.37 -98.34 2.84
CA ARG A 13 34.38 -97.66 3.65
C ARG A 13 34.08 -96.31 3.00
N ARG A 14 32.87 -96.21 2.47
CA ARG A 14 32.32 -95.00 1.85
C ARG A 14 32.47 -93.82 2.81
N LEU A 15 33.01 -92.70 2.33
CA LEU A 15 33.27 -91.46 3.07
C LEU A 15 32.08 -90.93 3.90
N LEU A 16 30.87 -91.38 3.58
CA LEU A 16 29.62 -91.05 4.28
C LEU A 16 29.51 -91.63 5.71
N GLU A 17 30.28 -92.66 6.08
CA GLU A 17 30.30 -93.19 7.46
C GLU A 17 31.23 -92.42 8.42
N ARG A 18 31.99 -91.43 7.92
CA ARG A 18 32.86 -90.57 8.75
C ARG A 18 32.22 -89.24 9.17
N VAL A 19 31.05 -88.91 8.64
CA VAL A 19 30.32 -87.70 9.04
C VAL A 19 29.44 -88.04 10.23
N SER A 20 29.92 -87.70 11.42
CA SER A 20 29.15 -87.82 12.66
C SER A 20 27.82 -87.06 12.54
N VAL A 21 26.70 -87.73 12.85
CA VAL A 21 25.34 -87.14 12.92
C VAL A 21 25.31 -85.88 13.82
N ILE A 22 26.26 -85.76 14.74
CA ILE A 22 26.43 -84.59 15.63
C ILE A 22 26.70 -83.30 14.83
N TRP A 23 27.28 -83.37 13.63
CA TRP A 23 27.56 -82.21 12.77
C TRP A 23 26.37 -81.72 11.93
N LEU A 24 25.26 -82.47 11.88
CA LEU A 24 24.06 -82.04 11.16
C LEU A 24 23.34 -80.89 11.87
N VAL A 25 23.36 -80.85 13.19
CA VAL A 25 22.66 -79.81 13.97
C VAL A 25 23.30 -78.42 13.79
N PRO A 26 24.64 -78.24 13.89
CA PRO A 26 25.28 -76.96 13.59
C PRO A 26 25.11 -76.51 12.14
N LEU A 27 25.14 -77.45 11.18
CA LEU A 27 24.93 -77.13 9.77
C LEU A 27 23.50 -76.65 9.50
N ALA A 28 22.50 -77.32 10.06
CA ALA A 28 21.11 -76.90 9.96
C ALA A 28 20.88 -75.52 10.61
N ALA A 29 21.48 -75.26 11.78
CA ALA A 29 21.45 -73.95 12.41
C ALA A 29 22.09 -72.86 11.54
N LEU A 30 23.23 -73.14 10.89
CA LEU A 30 23.89 -72.23 9.96
C LEU A 30 22.99 -71.91 8.75
N VAL A 31 22.32 -72.90 8.17
CA VAL A 31 21.40 -72.69 7.04
C VAL A 31 20.21 -71.83 7.46
N ILE A 32 19.65 -72.06 8.66
CA ILE A 32 18.56 -71.22 9.18
C ILE A 32 19.05 -69.78 9.38
N VAL A 33 20.23 -69.58 9.97
CA VAL A 33 20.81 -68.24 10.18
C VAL A 33 21.08 -67.53 8.84
N LEU A 34 21.65 -68.24 7.86
CA LEU A 34 21.85 -67.72 6.50
C LEU A 34 20.52 -67.40 5.82
N GLY A 35 19.51 -68.24 6.00
CA GLY A 35 18.17 -68.02 5.46
C GLY A 35 17.50 -66.78 6.05
N VAL A 36 17.55 -66.63 7.39
CA VAL A 36 17.04 -65.43 8.08
C VAL A 36 17.84 -64.20 7.67
N ALA A 37 19.17 -64.28 7.59
CA ALA A 37 20.00 -63.17 7.14
C ALA A 37 19.69 -62.75 5.70
N TRP A 38 19.48 -63.72 4.80
CA TRP A 38 19.09 -63.46 3.41
C TRP A 38 17.70 -62.82 3.33
N GLN A 39 16.72 -63.36 4.05
CA GLN A 39 15.37 -62.80 4.09
C GLN A 39 15.40 -61.37 4.64
N THR A 40 16.14 -61.14 5.74
CA THR A 40 16.32 -59.79 6.32
C THR A 40 17.06 -58.84 5.38
N TYR A 41 17.84 -59.35 4.43
CA TYR A 41 18.51 -58.53 3.41
C TYR A 41 17.60 -58.26 2.21
N ALA A 42 16.83 -59.26 1.78
CA ALA A 42 15.89 -59.16 0.66
C ALA A 42 14.64 -58.33 1.00
N ASP A 43 14.25 -58.28 2.27
CA ASP A 43 13.14 -57.46 2.76
C ASP A 43 13.54 -55.99 2.97
N ARG A 44 14.82 -55.63 2.81
CA ARG A 44 15.27 -54.22 2.83
C ARG A 44 14.88 -53.57 1.52
N GLY A 45 14.24 -52.41 1.62
CA GLY A 45 13.96 -51.64 0.42
C GLY A 45 15.21 -51.07 -0.27
N PRO A 46 15.03 -50.51 -1.46
CA PRO A 46 16.13 -50.02 -2.29
C PRO A 46 16.81 -48.82 -1.64
N LEU A 47 18.06 -48.61 -2.04
CA LEU A 47 18.84 -47.43 -1.66
C LEU A 47 18.76 -46.43 -2.82
N ILE A 48 18.20 -45.25 -2.56
CA ILE A 48 18.16 -44.16 -3.53
C ILE A 48 19.22 -43.11 -3.17
N GLU A 49 19.78 -42.45 -4.17
CA GLU A 49 20.75 -41.38 -4.03
C GLU A 49 20.10 -40.06 -4.47
N ILE A 50 20.10 -39.07 -3.57
CA ILE A 50 19.51 -37.75 -3.80
C ILE A 50 20.62 -36.70 -3.71
N GLY A 51 20.83 -35.95 -4.80
CA GLY A 51 21.83 -34.88 -4.86
C GLY A 51 21.25 -33.53 -4.48
N PHE A 52 21.74 -32.92 -3.39
CA PHE A 52 21.37 -31.57 -2.96
C PHE A 52 22.54 -30.60 -3.11
N ASP A 53 22.26 -29.33 -3.37
CA ASP A 53 23.27 -28.28 -3.30
C ASP A 53 23.69 -28.01 -1.84
N ASN A 54 22.76 -28.19 -0.90
CA ASN A 54 23.00 -28.06 0.54
C ASN A 54 22.11 -29.03 1.33
N ALA A 55 22.74 -29.88 2.15
CA ALA A 55 22.06 -30.83 3.04
C ALA A 55 22.27 -30.49 4.54
N SER A 56 22.36 -29.21 4.89
CA SER A 56 22.59 -28.75 6.27
C SER A 56 21.57 -29.35 7.24
N GLY A 57 22.07 -30.01 8.28
CA GLY A 57 21.24 -30.65 9.30
C GLY A 57 20.79 -32.08 8.98
N VAL A 58 21.01 -32.56 7.74
CA VAL A 58 20.79 -33.97 7.37
C VAL A 58 21.89 -34.82 7.99
N ARG A 59 21.51 -35.90 8.68
CA ARG A 59 22.43 -36.78 9.40
C ARG A 59 22.11 -38.26 9.13
N PRO A 60 23.14 -39.09 8.83
CA PRO A 60 22.99 -40.54 8.74
C PRO A 60 22.36 -41.14 10.00
N GLY A 61 21.45 -42.10 9.81
CA GLY A 61 20.78 -42.87 10.85
C GLY A 61 19.74 -42.12 11.68
N THR A 62 19.49 -40.84 11.40
CA THR A 62 18.54 -40.01 12.18
C THR A 62 17.59 -39.21 11.31
N THR A 63 18.02 -38.75 10.13
CA THR A 63 17.15 -38.05 9.20
C THR A 63 16.24 -39.04 8.47
N GLU A 64 14.93 -38.81 8.55
CA GLU A 64 13.90 -39.61 7.89
C GLU A 64 13.54 -39.02 6.52
N LEU A 65 13.18 -39.89 5.58
CA LEU A 65 12.43 -39.53 4.39
C LEU A 65 10.94 -39.65 4.70
N ARG A 66 10.17 -38.60 4.40
CA ARG A 66 8.75 -38.53 4.68
C ARG A 66 7.92 -38.31 3.42
N TYR A 67 6.74 -38.92 3.41
CA TYR A 67 5.69 -38.71 2.43
C TYR A 67 4.38 -38.48 3.18
N ARG A 68 3.68 -37.36 2.92
CA ARG A 68 2.45 -36.99 3.64
C ARG A 68 2.61 -37.04 5.17
N ASP A 69 3.71 -36.48 5.68
CA ASP A 69 4.12 -36.53 7.09
C ASP A 69 4.37 -37.93 7.70
N VAL A 70 4.37 -39.00 6.89
CA VAL A 70 4.68 -40.37 7.31
C VAL A 70 6.11 -40.73 6.95
N SER A 71 6.87 -41.31 7.88
CA SER A 71 8.22 -41.83 7.61
C SER A 71 8.13 -43.04 6.67
N VAL A 72 8.86 -42.96 5.55
CA VAL A 72 8.91 -43.99 4.49
C VAL A 72 10.35 -44.35 4.09
N GLY A 73 11.33 -43.89 4.86
CA GLY A 73 12.73 -44.22 4.67
C GLY A 73 13.65 -43.54 5.67
N LEU A 74 14.93 -43.93 5.66
CA LEU A 74 15.96 -43.41 6.56
C LEU A 74 17.25 -43.11 5.79
N VAL A 75 17.88 -41.97 6.09
CA VAL A 75 19.19 -41.62 5.53
C VAL A 75 20.24 -42.58 6.08
N GLU A 76 20.95 -43.30 5.21
CA GLU A 76 22.04 -44.19 5.59
C GLU A 76 23.43 -43.54 5.50
N ASP A 77 23.63 -42.65 4.52
CA ASP A 77 24.93 -42.05 4.24
C ASP A 77 24.78 -40.64 3.66
N VAL A 78 25.75 -39.77 3.97
CA VAL A 78 25.85 -38.39 3.47
C VAL A 78 27.28 -38.17 3.05
N SER A 79 27.50 -37.92 1.77
CA SER A 79 28.82 -37.75 1.17
C SER A 79 28.83 -36.57 0.20
N PHE A 80 30.01 -36.11 -0.22
CA PHE A 80 30.12 -35.10 -1.26
C PHE A 80 30.30 -35.76 -2.63
N ALA A 81 29.68 -35.18 -3.66
CA ALA A 81 29.98 -35.51 -5.04
C ALA A 81 31.44 -35.16 -5.39
N PRO A 82 32.06 -35.82 -6.39
CA PRO A 82 33.36 -35.44 -6.89
C PRO A 82 33.40 -33.94 -7.26
N GLY A 83 34.37 -33.20 -6.74
CA GLY A 83 34.46 -31.74 -6.91
C GLY A 83 33.76 -30.91 -5.82
N LEU A 84 33.16 -31.55 -4.80
CA LEU A 84 32.58 -30.92 -3.60
C LEU A 84 31.40 -29.96 -3.83
N GLY A 85 30.92 -29.82 -5.06
CA GLY A 85 29.83 -28.89 -5.40
C GLY A 85 28.43 -29.34 -4.98
N ARG A 86 28.23 -30.63 -4.67
CA ARG A 86 26.93 -31.19 -4.29
C ARG A 86 27.09 -32.22 -3.17
N VAL A 87 26.05 -32.39 -2.37
CA VAL A 87 25.94 -33.38 -1.31
C VAL A 87 25.06 -34.54 -1.79
N LEU A 88 25.61 -35.75 -1.80
CA LEU A 88 24.92 -36.98 -2.13
C LEU A 88 24.41 -37.63 -0.85
N VAL A 89 23.09 -37.70 -0.72
CA VAL A 89 22.40 -38.32 0.40
C VAL A 89 21.83 -39.66 -0.04
N LYS A 90 22.26 -40.75 0.61
CA LYS A 90 21.73 -42.08 0.33
C LYS A 90 20.63 -42.42 1.33
N VAL A 91 19.45 -42.71 0.83
CA VAL A 91 18.25 -42.98 1.62
C VAL A 91 17.79 -44.40 1.36
N ARG A 92 17.62 -45.18 2.43
CA ARG A 92 16.97 -46.48 2.39
C ARG A 92 15.47 -46.27 2.42
N VAL A 93 14.79 -46.58 1.33
CA VAL A 93 13.34 -46.44 1.21
C VAL A 93 12.68 -47.74 1.67
N ASP A 94 11.47 -47.65 2.22
CA ASP A 94 10.67 -48.83 2.53
C ASP A 94 10.21 -49.57 1.26
N GLN A 95 10.24 -50.91 1.30
CA GLN A 95 9.92 -51.77 0.15
C GLN A 95 8.48 -51.56 -0.38
N GLU A 96 7.56 -51.14 0.49
CA GLU A 96 6.15 -50.87 0.14
C GLU A 96 5.98 -49.61 -0.71
N VAL A 97 6.88 -48.63 -0.54
CA VAL A 97 6.79 -47.31 -1.19
C VAL A 97 7.67 -47.23 -2.43
N ALA A 98 8.74 -48.02 -2.47
CA ALA A 98 9.70 -48.08 -3.57
C ALA A 98 9.08 -48.13 -5.00
N PRO A 99 8.00 -48.88 -5.27
CA PRO A 99 7.39 -48.93 -6.61
C PRO A 99 6.79 -47.62 -7.10
N TYR A 100 6.48 -46.68 -6.19
CA TYR A 100 5.86 -45.39 -6.49
C TYR A 100 6.89 -44.26 -6.67
N ILE A 101 8.16 -44.51 -6.35
CA ILE A 101 9.24 -43.54 -6.52
C ILE A 101 9.85 -43.73 -7.91
N ASP A 102 9.26 -43.05 -8.88
CA ASP A 102 9.74 -43.02 -10.26
C ASP A 102 10.50 -41.73 -10.60
N ASN A 103 10.87 -41.53 -11.86
CA ASN A 103 11.63 -40.36 -12.32
C ASN A 103 10.91 -39.01 -12.11
N ALA A 104 9.61 -38.99 -11.82
CA ALA A 104 8.86 -37.77 -11.52
C ALA A 104 8.89 -37.39 -10.03
N ALA A 105 9.45 -38.27 -9.18
CA ALA A 105 9.57 -38.01 -7.74
C ALA A 105 10.49 -36.82 -7.44
N GLN A 106 10.00 -35.94 -6.58
CA GLN A 106 10.71 -34.73 -6.15
C GLN A 106 11.04 -34.82 -4.67
N PHE A 107 12.21 -34.31 -4.29
CA PHE A 107 12.70 -34.36 -2.90
C PHE A 107 13.23 -33.00 -2.47
N TRP A 108 12.94 -32.56 -1.25
CA TRP A 108 13.54 -31.34 -0.66
C TRP A 108 13.80 -31.53 0.83
N VAL A 109 14.71 -30.72 1.37
CA VAL A 109 15.07 -30.75 2.80
C VAL A 109 14.17 -29.78 3.56
N VAL A 110 13.41 -30.28 4.53
CA VAL A 110 12.57 -29.45 5.40
C VAL A 110 13.33 -29.07 6.67
N ARG A 111 13.49 -27.77 6.87
CA ARG A 111 14.27 -27.16 7.95
C ARG A 111 13.51 -25.96 8.54
N PRO A 112 13.83 -25.53 9.78
CA PRO A 112 13.16 -24.39 10.35
C PRO A 112 13.61 -23.14 9.61
N GLN A 113 12.65 -22.38 9.09
CA GLN A 113 12.93 -21.12 8.40
C GLN A 113 12.30 -19.98 9.18
N VAL A 114 13.11 -18.93 9.41
CA VAL A 114 12.67 -17.68 10.01
C VAL A 114 12.60 -16.66 8.89
N SER A 115 11.42 -16.09 8.70
CA SER A 115 11.18 -15.00 7.75
C SER A 115 10.48 -13.85 8.44
N ALA A 116 10.46 -12.68 7.81
CA ALA A 116 9.68 -11.54 8.26
C ALA A 116 8.16 -11.85 8.39
N ARG A 117 7.68 -12.93 7.77
CA ARG A 117 6.26 -13.34 7.76
C ARG A 117 5.91 -14.39 8.82
N GLY A 118 6.90 -14.92 9.53
CA GLY A 118 6.69 -15.95 10.55
C GLY A 118 7.72 -17.07 10.47
N VAL A 119 7.48 -18.10 11.30
CA VAL A 119 8.36 -19.26 11.47
C VAL A 119 7.68 -20.49 10.89
N THR A 120 8.30 -21.10 9.87
CA THR A 120 7.87 -22.38 9.29
C THR A 120 8.80 -23.50 9.76
N GLY A 121 8.33 -24.74 9.70
CA GLY A 121 9.14 -25.90 10.08
C GLY A 121 9.42 -25.99 11.60
N LEU A 122 8.59 -25.38 12.46
CA LEU A 122 8.76 -25.45 13.93
C LEU A 122 8.86 -26.90 14.47
N GLY A 123 8.21 -27.87 13.80
CA GLY A 123 8.34 -29.28 14.15
C GLY A 123 9.79 -29.77 14.13
N THR A 124 10.60 -29.26 13.19
CA THR A 124 12.01 -29.63 13.03
C THR A 124 12.91 -29.15 14.17
N VAL A 125 12.47 -28.18 14.99
CA VAL A 125 13.21 -27.74 16.17
C VAL A 125 13.28 -28.87 17.21
N LEU A 126 12.25 -29.70 17.29
CA LEU A 126 12.19 -30.84 18.21
C LEU A 126 12.53 -32.16 17.51
N SER A 127 12.01 -32.40 16.30
CA SER A 127 12.18 -33.67 15.58
C SER A 127 13.45 -33.74 14.72
N GLY A 128 14.16 -32.62 14.54
CA GLY A 128 15.26 -32.52 13.59
C GLY A 128 14.80 -32.29 12.14
N VAL A 129 15.78 -32.04 11.27
CA VAL A 129 15.61 -31.87 9.82
C VAL A 129 15.22 -33.21 9.18
N TYR A 130 14.25 -33.19 8.26
CA TYR A 130 13.81 -34.35 7.49
C TYR A 130 13.83 -34.06 5.99
N ILE A 131 13.83 -35.10 5.17
CA ILE A 131 13.66 -34.99 3.72
C ILE A 131 12.21 -35.31 3.42
N GLU A 132 11.55 -34.46 2.64
CA GLU A 132 10.19 -34.70 2.18
C GLU A 132 10.18 -35.06 0.70
N GLY A 133 9.33 -36.02 0.35
CA GLY A 133 9.17 -36.52 -1.00
C GLY A 133 7.77 -36.29 -1.55
N LEU A 134 7.68 -36.06 -2.86
CA LEU A 134 6.44 -35.90 -3.61
C LEU A 134 6.46 -36.80 -4.85
N TRP A 135 5.45 -37.66 -4.96
CA TRP A 135 5.18 -38.54 -6.10
C TRP A 135 3.68 -38.88 -6.15
N ASP A 136 3.23 -39.45 -7.26
CA ASP A 136 1.83 -39.82 -7.48
C ASP A 136 1.48 -41.22 -6.92
N GLU A 137 0.22 -41.64 -7.08
CA GLU A 137 -0.25 -42.93 -6.55
C GLU A 137 -0.08 -44.07 -7.57
N THR A 138 0.61 -43.84 -8.68
CA THR A 138 0.78 -44.82 -9.76
C THR A 138 2.18 -45.43 -9.76
N PRO A 139 2.31 -46.77 -9.68
CA PRO A 139 3.62 -47.41 -9.77
C PRO A 139 4.29 -47.15 -11.14
N GLY A 140 5.54 -46.70 -11.11
CA GLY A 140 6.31 -46.31 -12.29
C GLY A 140 7.61 -47.09 -12.46
N GLU A 141 8.46 -46.62 -13.37
CA GLU A 141 9.81 -47.16 -13.52
C GLU A 141 10.68 -46.68 -12.34
N VAL A 142 11.11 -47.64 -11.51
CA VAL A 142 11.91 -47.35 -10.32
C VAL A 142 13.20 -46.65 -10.72
N SER A 143 13.47 -45.51 -10.09
CA SER A 143 14.71 -44.77 -10.25
C SER A 143 15.52 -44.76 -8.96
N GLU A 144 16.84 -44.85 -9.09
CA GLU A 144 17.76 -44.88 -7.95
C GLU A 144 18.47 -43.55 -7.74
N ARG A 145 18.35 -42.59 -8.67
CA ARG A 145 19.09 -41.32 -8.64
C ARG A 145 18.16 -40.14 -8.88
N PHE A 146 18.23 -39.18 -7.97
CA PHE A 146 17.36 -38.01 -7.96
C PHE A 146 18.15 -36.73 -7.74
N ASP A 147 17.66 -35.66 -8.31
CA ASP A 147 18.09 -34.30 -7.99
C ASP A 147 17.13 -33.71 -6.97
N GLY A 148 17.69 -33.33 -5.81
CA GLY A 148 16.96 -32.67 -4.75
C GLY A 148 16.72 -31.20 -5.06
N LEU A 149 15.51 -30.74 -4.81
CA LEU A 149 15.12 -29.34 -4.90
C LEU A 149 15.67 -28.55 -3.70
N SER A 150 16.07 -27.32 -3.95
CA SER A 150 16.58 -26.40 -2.92
C SER A 150 15.49 -25.90 -1.97
N ASP A 151 14.26 -25.81 -2.49
CA ASP A 151 13.08 -25.31 -1.79
C ASP A 151 11.88 -26.22 -2.11
N ALA A 152 10.84 -26.15 -1.28
CA ALA A 152 9.62 -26.93 -1.49
C ALA A 152 8.93 -26.51 -2.79
N PRO A 153 8.41 -27.45 -3.60
CA PRO A 153 7.65 -27.12 -4.80
C PRO A 153 6.36 -26.36 -4.43
N LEU A 154 5.88 -25.54 -5.38
CA LEU A 154 4.62 -24.80 -5.20
C LEU A 154 3.42 -25.72 -5.07
N GLU A 155 3.46 -26.83 -5.81
CA GLU A 155 2.50 -27.93 -5.73
C GLU A 155 2.79 -28.74 -4.47
N ARG A 156 1.89 -28.66 -3.48
CA ARG A 156 1.93 -29.54 -2.31
C ARG A 156 1.05 -30.76 -2.55
N VAL A 157 1.30 -31.82 -1.78
CA VAL A 157 0.50 -33.05 -1.83
C VAL A 157 -0.99 -32.71 -1.65
N GLY A 158 -1.82 -33.04 -2.64
CA GLY A 158 -3.26 -32.76 -2.64
C GLY A 158 -3.67 -31.35 -3.07
N GLN A 159 -2.73 -30.51 -3.51
CA GLN A 159 -2.98 -29.15 -4.00
C GLN A 159 -2.64 -29.04 -5.49
N SER A 160 -3.57 -29.46 -6.35
CA SER A 160 -3.52 -29.22 -7.80
C SER A 160 -4.18 -27.88 -8.15
N GLY A 161 -3.87 -27.33 -9.32
CA GLY A 161 -4.42 -26.05 -9.73
C GLY A 161 -3.88 -25.51 -11.04
N LEU A 162 -4.29 -24.28 -11.36
CA LEU A 162 -3.86 -23.55 -12.55
C LEU A 162 -2.55 -22.82 -12.27
N ARG A 163 -1.53 -23.10 -13.09
CA ARG A 163 -0.25 -22.39 -13.05
C ARG A 163 -0.28 -21.16 -13.94
N LEU A 164 0.09 -20.02 -13.41
CA LEU A 164 0.10 -18.73 -14.08
C LEU A 164 1.47 -18.09 -13.95
N MET A 165 1.80 -17.18 -14.85
CA MET A 165 2.96 -16.30 -14.70
C MET A 165 2.47 -14.91 -14.32
N LEU A 166 2.78 -14.47 -13.10
CA LEU A 166 2.46 -13.11 -12.65
C LEU A 166 3.63 -12.19 -12.95
N ARG A 167 3.37 -11.06 -13.63
CA ARG A 167 4.36 -10.01 -13.90
C ARG A 167 4.00 -8.75 -13.14
N ALA A 168 4.91 -8.26 -12.31
CA ALA A 168 4.74 -7.02 -11.58
C ALA A 168 4.84 -5.80 -12.52
N GLN A 169 3.91 -4.85 -12.38
CA GLN A 169 3.99 -3.55 -13.06
C GLN A 169 4.18 -2.41 -12.05
N GLY A 170 5.10 -1.50 -12.37
CA GLY A 170 5.33 -0.29 -11.57
C GLY A 170 5.81 -0.60 -10.16
N LYS A 171 5.02 -0.22 -9.15
CA LYS A 171 5.33 -0.42 -7.73
C LYS A 171 4.78 -1.72 -7.13
N ALA A 172 4.11 -2.56 -7.92
CA ALA A 172 3.60 -3.83 -7.43
C ALA A 172 4.76 -4.74 -6.98
N SER A 173 4.59 -5.41 -5.84
CA SER A 173 5.58 -6.35 -5.31
C SER A 173 5.12 -7.80 -5.49
N LEU A 174 6.04 -8.66 -5.91
CA LEU A 174 5.84 -10.11 -5.89
C LEU A 174 6.73 -10.68 -4.79
N VAL A 175 6.10 -11.22 -3.75
CA VAL A 175 6.79 -11.84 -2.63
C VAL A 175 6.65 -13.34 -2.74
N GLU A 176 7.76 -14.07 -2.61
CA GLU A 176 7.76 -15.53 -2.65
C GLU A 176 6.83 -16.10 -1.59
N GLY A 177 5.96 -17.03 -1.97
CA GLY A 177 4.99 -17.65 -1.07
C GLY A 177 3.87 -16.73 -0.60
N ALA A 178 3.68 -15.54 -1.20
CA ALA A 178 2.57 -14.67 -0.88
C ALA A 178 1.23 -15.35 -1.22
N PRO A 179 0.18 -15.20 -0.39
CA PRO A 179 -1.12 -15.78 -0.68
C PRO A 179 -1.77 -15.05 -1.87
N ILE A 180 -2.41 -15.82 -2.74
CA ILE A 180 -3.36 -15.30 -3.72
C ILE A 180 -4.73 -15.40 -3.06
N VAL A 181 -5.37 -14.25 -2.86
CA VAL A 181 -6.61 -14.13 -2.10
C VAL A 181 -7.74 -13.78 -3.06
N TYR A 182 -8.90 -14.39 -2.86
CA TYR A 182 -10.14 -14.02 -3.54
C TYR A 182 -11.22 -13.80 -2.50
N ARG A 183 -11.76 -12.57 -2.42
CA ARG A 183 -12.81 -12.18 -1.45
C ARG A 183 -12.47 -12.58 0.02
N GLY A 184 -11.20 -12.44 0.39
CA GLY A 184 -10.71 -12.75 1.75
C GLY A 184 -10.35 -14.22 1.99
N ILE A 185 -10.47 -15.10 0.99
CA ILE A 185 -10.13 -16.52 1.08
C ILE A 185 -8.81 -16.77 0.34
N GLU A 186 -7.84 -17.46 0.95
CA GLU A 186 -6.62 -17.93 0.26
C GLU A 186 -7.01 -19.01 -0.76
N VAL A 187 -6.81 -18.69 -2.04
CA VAL A 187 -7.14 -19.56 -3.18
C VAL A 187 -5.91 -19.95 -3.99
N GLY A 188 -4.72 -19.48 -3.62
CA GLY A 188 -3.49 -19.79 -4.32
C GLY A 188 -2.26 -19.23 -3.63
N ARG A 189 -1.12 -19.37 -4.29
CA ARG A 189 0.17 -18.93 -3.78
C ARG A 189 1.08 -18.46 -4.91
N VAL A 190 1.80 -17.38 -4.66
CA VAL A 190 2.86 -16.87 -5.54
C VAL A 190 4.14 -17.65 -5.25
N GLY A 191 4.84 -18.03 -6.29
CA GLY A 191 6.15 -18.67 -6.23
C GLY A 191 7.29 -17.68 -6.17
N ARG A 192 8.50 -18.19 -6.42
CA ARG A 192 9.70 -17.38 -6.31
C ARG A 192 9.78 -16.34 -7.43
N PRO A 193 9.90 -15.05 -7.10
CA PRO A 193 10.05 -14.01 -8.10
C PRO A 193 11.45 -14.06 -8.73
N THR A 194 11.49 -13.76 -10.02
CA THR A 194 12.69 -13.65 -10.85
C THR A 194 12.61 -12.33 -11.61
N ILE A 195 13.75 -11.74 -11.95
CA ILE A 195 13.78 -10.56 -12.81
C ILE A 195 13.72 -11.01 -14.27
N THR A 196 12.91 -10.35 -15.08
CA THR A 196 12.84 -10.62 -16.52
C THR A 196 14.18 -10.36 -17.18
N ALA A 197 14.48 -11.03 -18.30
CA ALA A 197 15.79 -10.97 -18.95
C ALA A 197 16.20 -9.55 -19.41
N ASP A 198 15.21 -8.69 -19.66
CA ASP A 198 15.38 -7.27 -20.00
C ASP A 198 15.56 -6.36 -18.77
N GLY A 199 15.47 -6.90 -17.55
CA GLY A 199 15.62 -6.15 -16.31
C GLY A 199 14.47 -5.19 -15.99
N SER A 200 13.39 -5.20 -16.77
CA SER A 200 12.33 -4.21 -16.70
C SER A 200 11.26 -4.51 -15.64
N SER A 201 11.08 -5.79 -15.30
CA SER A 201 10.01 -6.23 -14.39
C SER A 201 10.40 -7.47 -13.59
N ALA A 202 9.72 -7.67 -12.46
CA ALA A 202 9.77 -8.93 -11.73
C ALA A 202 8.62 -9.84 -12.23
N GLN A 203 8.87 -11.13 -12.37
CA GLN A 203 7.86 -12.14 -12.67
C GLN A 203 7.98 -13.33 -11.74
N ALA A 204 6.86 -13.94 -11.36
CA ALA A 204 6.82 -15.12 -10.52
C ALA A 204 5.79 -16.11 -11.07
N GLU A 205 6.10 -17.39 -11.02
CA GLU A 205 5.08 -18.42 -11.20
C GLU A 205 4.06 -18.33 -10.06
N ALA A 206 2.81 -18.62 -10.31
CA ALA A 206 1.72 -18.61 -9.35
C ALA A 206 0.87 -19.85 -9.53
N LEU A 207 0.43 -20.46 -8.43
CA LEU A 207 -0.48 -21.59 -8.44
C LEU A 207 -1.81 -21.19 -7.80
N VAL A 208 -2.89 -21.31 -8.56
CA VAL A 208 -4.25 -21.09 -8.07
C VAL A 208 -4.93 -22.44 -7.89
N PHE A 209 -5.29 -22.78 -6.65
CA PHE A 209 -5.74 -24.10 -6.26
C PHE A 209 -7.12 -24.43 -6.83
N ALA A 210 -7.30 -25.68 -7.29
CA ALA A 210 -8.61 -26.21 -7.61
C ALA A 210 -9.51 -26.24 -6.34
N PRO A 211 -10.82 -25.93 -6.44
CA PRO A 211 -11.60 -25.64 -7.66
C PRO A 211 -11.64 -24.14 -8.05
N HIS A 212 -10.84 -23.28 -7.40
CA HIS A 212 -10.87 -21.82 -7.59
C HIS A 212 -10.15 -21.36 -8.85
N ASP A 213 -9.35 -22.24 -9.46
CA ASP A 213 -8.75 -22.06 -10.78
C ASP A 213 -9.78 -21.69 -11.86
N SER A 214 -11.00 -22.23 -11.76
CA SER A 214 -12.11 -21.92 -12.67
C SER A 214 -12.60 -20.45 -12.65
N LEU A 215 -12.19 -19.67 -11.64
CA LEU A 215 -12.54 -18.25 -11.53
C LEU A 215 -11.75 -17.35 -12.49
N ILE A 216 -10.66 -17.88 -13.05
CA ILE A 216 -9.68 -17.11 -13.81
C ILE A 216 -9.91 -17.28 -15.30
N ASN A 217 -9.93 -16.15 -16.00
CA ASN A 217 -10.11 -16.06 -17.43
C ASN A 217 -9.35 -14.83 -17.98
N SER A 218 -9.38 -14.63 -19.30
CA SER A 218 -8.72 -13.50 -19.95
C SER A 218 -9.17 -12.10 -19.48
N ALA A 219 -10.33 -11.99 -18.84
CA ALA A 219 -10.87 -10.76 -18.23
C ALA A 219 -10.49 -10.58 -16.76
N THR A 220 -9.71 -11.50 -16.19
CA THR A 220 -9.22 -11.42 -14.82
C THR A 220 -8.07 -10.43 -14.73
N ARG A 221 -8.07 -9.60 -13.68
CA ARG A 221 -6.97 -8.69 -13.37
C ARG A 221 -6.50 -8.91 -11.95
N PHE A 222 -5.19 -8.87 -11.76
CA PHE A 222 -4.53 -9.08 -10.46
C PHE A 222 -3.99 -7.75 -9.94
N TRP A 223 -4.08 -7.52 -8.64
CA TRP A 223 -3.40 -6.38 -8.03
C TRP A 223 -2.81 -6.74 -6.68
N ASP A 224 -1.82 -5.95 -6.31
CA ASP A 224 -1.15 -6.03 -5.02
C ASP A 224 -2.11 -5.58 -3.92
N THR A 225 -2.16 -6.35 -2.83
CA THR A 225 -2.91 -6.00 -1.62
C THR A 225 -2.01 -5.43 -0.53
N SER A 226 -0.71 -5.33 -0.78
CA SER A 226 0.26 -4.78 0.16
C SER A 226 0.24 -3.25 0.09
N GLY A 227 -0.31 -2.63 1.13
CA GLY A 227 -0.33 -1.18 1.28
C GLY A 227 -1.66 -0.64 1.81
N PHE A 228 -1.68 0.66 2.09
CA PHE A 228 -2.88 1.43 2.35
C PHE A 228 -3.10 2.37 1.16
N SER A 229 -4.28 2.37 0.56
CA SER A 229 -4.65 3.36 -0.46
C SER A 229 -5.58 4.40 0.16
N PHE A 230 -5.09 5.64 0.24
CA PHE A 230 -5.89 6.81 0.57
C PHE A 230 -6.10 7.62 -0.71
N SER A 231 -7.35 7.87 -1.07
CA SER A 231 -7.69 8.75 -2.18
C SER A 231 -8.61 9.87 -1.71
N LEU A 232 -8.37 11.08 -2.21
CA LEU A 232 -9.20 12.25 -1.95
C LEU A 232 -9.68 12.80 -3.30
N GLY A 233 -10.97 12.61 -3.59
CA GLY A 233 -11.60 13.02 -4.84
C GLY A 233 -12.74 14.02 -4.63
N PRO A 234 -13.38 14.48 -5.73
CA PRO A 234 -14.56 15.33 -5.66
C PRO A 234 -15.71 14.70 -4.86
N SER A 235 -15.71 13.37 -4.75
CA SER A 235 -16.68 12.57 -4.00
C SER A 235 -16.36 12.41 -2.51
N GLY A 236 -15.23 12.95 -2.04
CA GLY A 236 -14.78 12.83 -0.64
C GLY A 236 -13.50 12.02 -0.47
N ALA A 237 -13.17 11.73 0.80
CA ALA A 237 -12.02 10.91 1.18
C ALA A 237 -12.42 9.42 1.24
N GLN A 238 -11.65 8.56 0.60
CA GLN A 238 -11.80 7.11 0.65
C GLN A 238 -10.49 6.47 1.12
N LEU A 239 -10.59 5.56 2.08
CA LEU A 239 -9.46 4.84 2.66
C LEU A 239 -9.75 3.35 2.57
N ASP A 240 -9.03 2.66 1.71
CA ASP A 240 -9.18 1.22 1.54
C ASP A 240 -8.10 0.50 2.36
N PHE A 241 -8.57 -0.35 3.27
CA PHE A 241 -7.72 -1.22 4.08
C PHE A 241 -7.86 -2.65 3.58
N SER A 242 -6.84 -3.17 2.90
CA SER A 242 -6.65 -4.62 2.80
C SER A 242 -6.22 -5.16 4.17
N SER A 243 -6.64 -6.40 4.47
CA SER A 243 -6.45 -7.09 5.75
C SER A 243 -5.09 -6.81 6.42
N VAL A 244 -5.07 -6.60 7.75
CA VAL A 244 -3.85 -6.41 8.57
C VAL A 244 -2.82 -7.53 8.33
N ALA A 245 -3.27 -8.75 7.99
CA ALA A 245 -2.38 -9.86 7.64
C ALA A 245 -1.64 -9.65 6.30
N ALA A 246 -2.27 -9.00 5.32
CA ALA A 246 -1.67 -8.66 4.02
C ALA A 246 -0.63 -7.53 4.14
N LEU A 247 -0.78 -6.62 5.11
CA LEU A 247 0.18 -5.55 5.41
C LEU A 247 1.58 -6.07 5.78
N VAL A 248 1.65 -7.22 6.47
CA VAL A 248 2.92 -7.82 6.95
C VAL A 248 3.46 -8.86 5.97
N SER A 249 2.56 -9.55 5.25
CA SER A 249 2.89 -10.75 4.48
C SER A 249 3.00 -10.51 2.97
N GLY A 250 2.52 -9.36 2.50
CA GLY A 250 2.16 -9.17 1.10
C GLY A 250 0.97 -10.06 0.68
N GLY A 251 0.47 -9.85 -0.53
CA GLY A 251 -0.58 -10.70 -1.10
C GLY A 251 -1.04 -10.18 -2.43
N VAL A 252 -1.50 -11.09 -3.29
CA VAL A 252 -2.09 -10.73 -4.59
C VAL A 252 -3.57 -11.06 -4.54
N THR A 253 -4.44 -10.17 -4.99
CA THR A 253 -5.86 -10.47 -5.19
C THR A 253 -6.21 -10.34 -6.65
N PHE A 254 -7.35 -10.90 -7.04
CA PHE A 254 -7.86 -10.75 -8.39
C PHE A 254 -9.38 -10.61 -8.43
N GLU A 255 -9.86 -10.05 -9.53
CA GLU A 255 -11.27 -10.07 -9.87
C GLU A 255 -11.47 -10.14 -11.39
N THR A 256 -12.55 -10.80 -11.77
CA THR A 256 -13.03 -10.88 -13.15
C THR A 256 -13.96 -9.72 -13.40
N MET A 257 -13.45 -8.72 -14.11
CA MET A 257 -14.06 -7.40 -14.11
C MET A 257 -15.17 -7.22 -15.16
N ILE A 258 -15.23 -8.11 -16.15
CA ILE A 258 -16.30 -8.17 -17.15
C ILE A 258 -16.81 -9.60 -17.28
N SER A 259 -18.10 -9.75 -17.57
CA SER A 259 -18.68 -11.06 -17.88
C SER A 259 -18.26 -11.50 -19.28
N GLY A 260 -17.76 -12.73 -19.40
CA GLY A 260 -17.16 -13.26 -20.62
C GLY A 260 -15.64 -13.40 -20.49
N GLY A 261 -15.00 -13.95 -21.53
CA GLY A 261 -13.58 -14.27 -21.52
C GLY A 261 -13.32 -15.76 -21.74
N THR A 262 -12.11 -16.07 -22.16
CA THR A 262 -11.64 -17.44 -22.36
C THR A 262 -11.06 -17.96 -21.05
N PRO A 263 -11.42 -19.18 -20.58
CA PRO A 263 -10.81 -19.78 -19.41
C PRO A 263 -9.30 -19.78 -19.52
N ALA A 264 -8.63 -19.43 -18.43
CA ALA A 264 -7.18 -19.36 -18.40
C ALA A 264 -6.54 -20.74 -18.54
N GLN A 265 -5.37 -20.79 -19.18
CA GLN A 265 -4.57 -21.99 -19.40
C GLN A 265 -3.27 -21.94 -18.59
N SER A 266 -2.69 -23.12 -18.35
CA SER A 266 -1.42 -23.22 -17.64
C SER A 266 -0.33 -22.48 -18.40
N GLY A 267 0.34 -21.54 -17.74
CA GLY A 267 1.41 -20.71 -18.31
C GLY A 267 0.95 -19.34 -18.83
N ASP A 268 -0.35 -19.03 -18.78
CA ASP A 268 -0.85 -17.71 -19.13
C ASP A 268 -0.20 -16.63 -18.26
N VAL A 269 0.13 -15.49 -18.89
CA VAL A 269 0.79 -14.36 -18.22
C VAL A 269 -0.25 -13.33 -17.81
N TYR A 270 -0.24 -12.94 -16.54
CA TYR A 270 -1.08 -11.88 -16.00
C TYR A 270 -0.24 -10.78 -15.36
N THR A 271 -0.65 -9.53 -15.57
CA THR A 271 -0.03 -8.38 -14.93
C THR A 271 -0.62 -8.14 -13.55
N VAL A 272 0.26 -7.94 -12.56
CA VAL A 272 -0.09 -7.52 -11.20
C VAL A 272 0.09 -6.02 -11.09
N PHE A 273 -1.04 -5.32 -10.91
CA PHE A 273 -1.07 -3.87 -10.77
C PHE A 273 -0.82 -3.44 -9.31
N PRO A 274 -0.36 -2.20 -9.07
CA PRO A 274 -0.14 -1.71 -7.70
C PRO A 274 -1.43 -1.58 -6.88
N GLU A 275 -2.56 -1.35 -7.55
CA GLU A 275 -3.85 -1.07 -6.90
C GLU A 275 -5.02 -1.46 -7.83
N GLU A 276 -6.21 -1.63 -7.26
CA GLU A 276 -7.44 -2.00 -7.97
C GLU A 276 -7.82 -0.98 -9.06
N SER A 277 -7.66 0.31 -8.78
CA SER A 277 -7.91 1.40 -9.74
C SER A 277 -7.05 1.27 -10.99
N ALA A 278 -5.76 0.93 -10.83
CA ALA A 278 -4.85 0.71 -11.95
C ALA A 278 -5.24 -0.55 -12.76
N ALA A 279 -5.60 -1.64 -12.07
CA ALA A 279 -6.12 -2.85 -12.71
C ALA A 279 -7.41 -2.57 -13.52
N ARG A 280 -8.34 -1.79 -12.95
CA ARG A 280 -9.61 -1.43 -13.59
C ARG A 280 -9.41 -0.48 -14.77
N ALA A 281 -8.49 0.48 -14.64
CA ALA A 281 -8.17 1.40 -15.72
C ALA A 281 -7.61 0.68 -16.96
N ASN A 282 -6.90 -0.44 -16.76
CA ASN A 282 -6.37 -1.28 -17.84
C ASN A 282 -7.46 -2.04 -18.60
N LEU A 283 -8.61 -2.37 -18.03
CA LEU A 283 -9.68 -3.10 -18.75
C LEU A 283 -10.23 -2.36 -19.96
N PHE A 284 -10.19 -1.03 -19.92
CA PHE A 284 -10.62 -0.15 -21.00
C PHE A 284 -9.47 0.22 -21.95
N VAL A 285 -8.36 -0.50 -21.82
CA VAL A 285 -7.13 -0.41 -22.60
C VAL A 285 -6.86 -1.84 -23.05
N GLY A 286 -7.51 -2.28 -24.13
CA GLY A 286 -7.18 -3.58 -24.71
C GLY A 286 -5.66 -3.67 -24.87
N ASP A 287 -5.08 -4.85 -24.56
CA ASP A 287 -3.62 -5.06 -24.52
C ASP A 287 -2.88 -4.71 -25.84
N ASP A 288 -3.61 -4.44 -26.93
CA ASP A 288 -3.10 -4.08 -28.26
C ASP A 288 -3.57 -2.71 -28.79
N SER A 289 -4.13 -1.80 -27.98
CA SER A 289 -4.52 -0.48 -28.53
C SER A 289 -3.29 0.39 -28.77
N GLU A 290 -2.83 0.47 -30.03
CA GLU A 290 -1.75 1.34 -30.47
C GLU A 290 -1.87 2.74 -29.86
N VAL A 291 -0.83 3.20 -29.15
CA VAL A 291 -0.80 4.56 -28.58
C VAL A 291 -0.30 5.53 -29.66
N LEU A 292 -1.05 6.60 -29.87
CA LEU A 292 -0.60 7.74 -30.66
C LEU A 292 0.14 8.71 -29.73
N SER A 293 1.45 8.85 -29.92
CA SER A 293 2.28 9.80 -29.18
C SER A 293 2.31 11.14 -29.91
N LEU A 294 1.84 12.21 -29.26
CA LEU A 294 1.96 13.59 -29.73
C LEU A 294 2.72 14.42 -28.71
N SER A 295 3.33 15.50 -29.15
CA SER A 295 4.09 16.44 -28.33
C SER A 295 3.45 17.82 -28.42
N ALA A 296 3.32 18.51 -27.29
CA ALA A 296 2.82 19.87 -27.22
C ALA A 296 3.85 20.75 -26.50
N VAL A 297 4.19 21.90 -27.09
CA VAL A 297 5.09 22.88 -26.46
C VAL A 297 4.28 24.06 -25.97
N PHE A 298 4.24 24.25 -24.65
CA PHE A 298 3.56 25.37 -24.01
C PHE A 298 4.55 26.49 -23.71
N GLU A 299 4.15 27.74 -23.97
CA GLU A 299 4.97 28.91 -23.68
C GLU A 299 5.16 29.13 -22.17
N GLU A 300 4.18 28.69 -21.39
CA GLU A 300 4.14 28.83 -19.95
C GLU A 300 4.65 27.55 -19.26
N ASN A 301 5.54 27.70 -18.29
CA ASN A 301 6.00 26.61 -17.44
C ASN A 301 5.30 26.72 -16.08
N ILE A 302 4.13 26.10 -15.99
CA ILE A 302 3.21 26.26 -14.84
C ILE A 302 3.26 25.02 -13.97
N ALA A 303 3.45 25.23 -12.67
CA ALA A 303 3.35 24.17 -11.69
C ALA A 303 1.90 23.66 -11.60
N GLY A 304 1.71 22.34 -11.58
CA GLY A 304 0.39 21.71 -11.45
C GLY A 304 0.09 20.66 -12.52
N LEU A 305 0.86 20.61 -13.61
CA LEU A 305 0.82 19.49 -14.55
C LEU A 305 1.77 18.38 -14.10
N SER A 306 1.27 17.15 -14.05
CA SER A 306 2.05 15.96 -13.69
C SER A 306 2.01 14.91 -14.81
N VAL A 307 2.93 13.95 -14.76
CA VAL A 307 2.76 12.69 -15.49
C VAL A 307 1.42 12.06 -15.07
N ASP A 308 0.75 11.39 -16.00
CA ASP A 308 -0.61 10.82 -15.88
C ASP A 308 -1.76 11.83 -15.84
N ALA A 309 -1.48 13.14 -15.89
CA ALA A 309 -2.52 14.16 -16.04
C ALA A 309 -3.39 13.84 -17.27
N PRO A 310 -4.72 14.01 -17.18
CA PRO A 310 -5.62 13.60 -18.24
C PRO A 310 -5.43 14.46 -19.49
N VAL A 311 -5.55 13.82 -20.66
CA VAL A 311 -5.70 14.50 -21.95
C VAL A 311 -7.15 14.37 -22.37
N GLU A 312 -7.83 15.49 -22.55
CA GLU A 312 -9.25 15.55 -22.85
C GLU A 312 -9.51 16.19 -24.22
N PHE A 313 -10.55 15.71 -24.89
CA PHE A 313 -11.09 16.32 -26.11
C PHE A 313 -12.60 16.42 -25.94
N ASN A 314 -13.15 17.65 -26.02
CA ASN A 314 -14.57 17.92 -25.77
C ASN A 314 -15.10 17.34 -24.44
N GLY A 315 -14.27 17.41 -23.38
CA GLY A 315 -14.59 16.88 -22.05
C GLY A 315 -14.48 15.36 -21.89
N LEU A 316 -14.13 14.63 -22.95
CA LEU A 316 -13.87 13.19 -22.90
C LEU A 316 -12.38 12.92 -22.72
N ARG A 317 -12.01 12.09 -21.72
CA ARG A 317 -10.62 11.68 -21.50
C ARG A 317 -10.15 10.67 -22.56
N ILE A 318 -9.40 11.16 -23.54
CA ILE A 318 -8.86 10.39 -24.67
C ILE A 318 -7.44 9.86 -24.42
N GLY A 319 -6.76 10.36 -23.40
CA GLY A 319 -5.37 9.98 -23.13
C GLY A 319 -4.84 10.45 -21.77
N GLN A 320 -3.52 10.47 -21.66
CA GLN A 320 -2.78 10.98 -20.51
C GLN A 320 -1.44 11.57 -20.92
N VAL A 321 -0.88 12.42 -20.06
CA VAL A 321 0.51 12.89 -20.18
C VAL A 321 1.46 11.76 -19.85
N SER A 322 2.36 11.40 -20.78
CA SER A 322 3.36 10.36 -20.58
C SER A 322 4.72 10.92 -20.12
N ALA A 323 5.06 12.15 -20.51
CA ALA A 323 6.31 12.78 -20.12
C ALA A 323 6.21 14.32 -20.08
N LEU A 324 7.05 14.94 -19.25
CA LEU A 324 7.23 16.38 -19.11
C LEU A 324 8.72 16.70 -19.20
N ASN A 325 9.11 17.55 -20.15
CA ASN A 325 10.50 17.92 -20.40
C ASN A 325 10.63 19.43 -20.62
N GLY A 326 11.83 19.97 -20.39
CA GLY A 326 12.17 21.32 -20.84
C GLY A 326 12.60 21.30 -22.30
N PHE A 327 12.09 22.24 -23.10
CA PHE A 327 12.43 22.38 -24.51
C PHE A 327 12.95 23.80 -24.78
N VAL A 328 14.10 23.88 -25.45
CA VAL A 328 14.75 25.14 -25.84
C VAL A 328 15.01 25.07 -27.34
N ASP A 329 14.43 25.99 -28.09
CA ASP A 329 14.61 26.09 -29.53
C ASP A 329 14.66 27.57 -29.94
N ASN A 330 15.88 28.09 -30.03
CA ASN A 330 16.12 29.49 -30.36
C ASN A 330 15.72 29.83 -31.80
N GLU A 331 15.78 28.87 -32.71
CA GLU A 331 15.47 29.09 -34.12
C GLU A 331 13.95 29.20 -34.31
N ARG A 332 13.19 28.34 -33.65
CA ARG A 332 11.72 28.32 -33.71
C ARG A 332 11.09 29.50 -32.97
N PHE A 333 11.56 29.81 -31.76
CA PHE A 333 10.90 30.77 -30.88
C PHE A 333 11.59 32.14 -30.79
N GLY A 334 12.77 32.30 -31.40
CA GLY A 334 13.53 33.55 -31.39
C GLY A 334 14.11 33.94 -30.03
N ASP A 335 14.03 33.07 -29.02
CA ASP A 335 14.58 33.27 -27.69
C ASP A 335 15.12 31.97 -27.08
N GLY A 336 15.99 32.08 -26.07
CA GLY A 336 16.55 30.94 -25.35
C GLY A 336 15.77 30.53 -24.10
N ARG A 337 14.46 30.81 -24.04
CA ARG A 337 13.64 30.44 -22.87
C ARG A 337 13.33 28.95 -22.91
N VAL A 338 13.41 28.32 -21.73
CA VAL A 338 12.94 26.95 -21.51
C VAL A 338 11.41 26.95 -21.50
N ARG A 339 10.82 26.23 -22.45
CA ARG A 339 9.38 25.98 -22.57
C ARG A 339 9.04 24.57 -22.10
N LEU A 340 7.77 24.36 -21.76
CA LEU A 340 7.31 23.05 -21.30
C LEU A 340 6.95 22.19 -22.52
N LEU A 341 7.68 21.09 -22.71
CA LEU A 341 7.35 20.04 -23.68
C LEU A 341 6.61 18.91 -22.98
N VAL A 342 5.38 18.67 -23.42
CA VAL A 342 4.51 17.64 -22.88
C VAL A 342 4.29 16.56 -23.93
N THR A 343 4.62 15.32 -23.59
CA THR A 343 4.30 14.17 -24.43
C THR A 343 2.94 13.60 -24.02
N LEU A 344 2.04 13.48 -24.98
CA LEU A 344 0.66 13.05 -24.87
C LEU A 344 0.56 11.62 -25.41
N ALA A 345 0.09 10.70 -24.58
CA ALA A 345 -0.28 9.34 -24.98
C ALA A 345 -1.79 9.30 -25.25
N ILE A 346 -2.17 9.45 -26.52
CA ILE A 346 -3.57 9.41 -26.97
C ILE A 346 -3.93 7.99 -27.38
N ARG A 347 -5.14 7.53 -26.98
CA ARG A 347 -5.66 6.22 -27.35
C ARG A 347 -6.71 6.35 -28.47
N PRO A 348 -6.42 5.87 -29.70
CA PRO A 348 -7.33 5.93 -30.84
C PRO A 348 -8.75 5.41 -30.55
N GLY A 349 -8.86 4.28 -29.83
CA GLY A 349 -10.14 3.68 -29.47
C GLY A 349 -11.03 4.56 -28.58
N ARG A 350 -10.49 5.62 -27.96
CA ARG A 350 -11.27 6.58 -27.15
C ARG A 350 -11.78 7.78 -27.94
N LEU A 351 -11.36 7.94 -29.20
CA LEU A 351 -11.84 9.00 -30.09
C LEU A 351 -13.19 8.67 -30.74
N GLY A 352 -13.67 7.43 -30.62
CA GLY A 352 -14.97 7.02 -31.17
C GLY A 352 -15.01 6.91 -32.69
N LEU A 353 -13.86 6.72 -33.34
CA LEU A 353 -13.75 6.58 -34.80
C LEU A 353 -14.38 5.26 -35.27
N GLU A 354 -15.13 5.30 -36.38
CA GLU A 354 -15.77 4.11 -36.96
C GLU A 354 -14.74 3.03 -37.33
N GLY A 355 -15.07 1.76 -37.06
CA GLY A 355 -14.27 0.61 -37.49
C GLY A 355 -13.09 0.22 -36.60
N GLY A 356 -13.00 0.72 -35.36
CA GLY A 356 -11.89 0.38 -34.46
C GLY A 356 -10.56 0.95 -34.97
N ALA A 357 -10.60 2.19 -35.44
CA ALA A 357 -9.52 2.81 -36.18
C ALA A 357 -8.22 2.91 -35.35
N GLY A 358 -7.12 2.41 -35.91
CA GLY A 358 -5.79 2.38 -35.28
C GLY A 358 -5.09 3.75 -35.25
N ARG A 359 -3.78 3.74 -34.95
CA ARG A 359 -2.95 4.94 -34.79
C ARG A 359 -3.04 5.90 -35.98
N ASP A 360 -2.95 5.37 -37.20
CA ASP A 360 -2.92 6.19 -38.42
C ASP A 360 -4.23 6.94 -38.67
N ALA A 361 -5.36 6.29 -38.39
CA ALA A 361 -6.67 6.91 -38.52
C ALA A 361 -6.90 8.00 -37.47
N ALA A 362 -6.43 7.78 -36.23
CA ALA A 362 -6.44 8.81 -35.20
C ALA A 362 -5.54 10.01 -35.57
N LEU A 363 -4.36 9.75 -36.12
CA LEU A 363 -3.47 10.82 -36.59
C LEU A 363 -4.10 11.61 -37.74
N ALA A 364 -4.72 10.94 -38.71
CA ALA A 364 -5.43 11.59 -39.81
C ALA A 364 -6.58 12.47 -39.31
N PHE A 365 -7.38 11.97 -38.36
CA PHE A 365 -8.45 12.73 -37.72
C PHE A 365 -7.91 13.98 -37.00
N LEU A 366 -6.83 13.85 -36.22
CA LEU A 366 -6.24 14.98 -35.51
C LEU A 366 -5.59 15.99 -36.45
N ARG A 367 -4.97 15.55 -37.56
CA ARG A 367 -4.45 16.46 -38.60
C ARG A 367 -5.55 17.31 -39.22
N GLU A 368 -6.66 16.69 -39.61
CA GLU A 368 -7.84 17.40 -40.15
C GLU A 368 -8.41 18.37 -39.10
N SER A 369 -8.50 17.94 -37.85
CA SER A 369 -9.00 18.77 -36.76
C SER A 369 -8.08 19.96 -36.48
N VAL A 370 -6.76 19.78 -36.54
CA VAL A 370 -5.79 20.87 -36.37
C VAL A 370 -5.91 21.89 -37.51
N ALA A 371 -6.11 21.42 -38.75
CA ALA A 371 -6.37 22.27 -39.90
C ALA A 371 -7.67 23.09 -39.75
N SER A 372 -8.68 22.54 -39.06
CA SER A 372 -9.94 23.25 -38.75
C SER A 372 -9.90 24.11 -37.48
N GLY A 373 -8.79 24.11 -36.74
CA GLY A 373 -8.56 25.00 -35.59
C GLY A 373 -8.35 24.32 -34.24
N LEU A 374 -8.18 22.99 -34.19
CA LEU A 374 -7.83 22.27 -32.96
C LEU A 374 -6.46 22.71 -32.44
N ARG A 375 -6.39 23.03 -31.15
CA ARG A 375 -5.18 23.38 -30.42
C ARG A 375 -5.14 22.68 -29.07
N ALA A 376 -3.94 22.40 -28.58
CA ALA A 376 -3.75 21.95 -27.20
C ALA A 376 -3.58 23.16 -26.27
N ARG A 377 -4.25 23.15 -25.11
CA ARG A 377 -4.07 24.14 -24.03
C ARG A 377 -3.93 23.46 -22.68
N LEU A 378 -3.26 24.13 -21.74
CA LEU A 378 -3.33 23.75 -20.33
C LEU A 378 -4.62 24.29 -19.73
N ALA A 379 -5.35 23.45 -19.00
CA ALA A 379 -6.57 23.83 -18.30
C ALA A 379 -6.58 23.29 -16.87
N SER A 380 -7.37 23.91 -15.99
CA SER A 380 -7.52 23.41 -14.61
C SER A 380 -8.28 22.08 -14.59
N ALA A 381 -7.67 21.04 -14.00
CA ALA A 381 -8.32 19.77 -13.74
C ALA A 381 -9.16 19.82 -12.44
N SER A 382 -8.68 20.56 -11.45
CA SER A 382 -9.36 20.74 -10.16
C SER A 382 -9.00 22.09 -9.57
N LEU A 383 -10.02 22.90 -9.27
CA LEU A 383 -9.85 24.20 -8.60
C LEU A 383 -9.40 24.05 -7.13
N LEU A 384 -9.60 22.87 -6.53
CA LEU A 384 -9.30 22.61 -5.12
C LEU A 384 -7.84 22.18 -4.91
N THR A 385 -7.29 21.41 -5.85
CA THR A 385 -5.94 20.82 -5.72
C THR A 385 -4.90 21.51 -6.59
N GLY A 386 -5.31 22.45 -7.46
CA GLY A 386 -4.40 23.15 -8.38
C GLY A 386 -3.85 22.27 -9.51
N GLY A 387 -4.38 21.05 -9.67
CA GLY A 387 -3.96 20.13 -10.73
C GLY A 387 -4.37 20.64 -12.11
N LEU A 388 -3.49 20.44 -13.10
CA LEU A 388 -3.72 20.80 -14.51
C LEU A 388 -4.00 19.56 -15.36
N LYS A 389 -4.65 19.79 -16.50
CA LYS A 389 -4.89 18.82 -17.58
C LYS A 389 -4.49 19.43 -18.91
N VAL A 390 -4.29 18.57 -19.91
CA VAL A 390 -4.16 19.02 -21.31
C VAL A 390 -5.52 18.87 -21.98
N GLU A 391 -6.03 19.95 -22.53
CA GLU A 391 -7.30 19.97 -23.25
C GLU A 391 -7.04 20.26 -24.73
N LEU A 392 -7.59 19.42 -25.59
CA LEU A 392 -7.66 19.66 -27.03
C LEU A 392 -8.97 20.42 -27.30
N VAL A 393 -8.85 21.67 -27.74
CA VAL A 393 -9.97 22.60 -27.94
C VAL A 393 -9.98 23.11 -29.37
N GLU A 394 -11.17 23.24 -29.95
CA GLU A 394 -11.36 23.88 -31.25
C GLU A 394 -11.48 25.40 -31.08
N ILE A 395 -10.57 26.14 -31.68
CA ILE A 395 -10.58 27.60 -31.64
C ILE A 395 -11.32 28.14 -32.86
N ALA A 396 -12.44 28.83 -32.63
CA ALA A 396 -13.24 29.43 -33.68
C ALA A 396 -12.41 30.47 -34.48
N ASN A 397 -12.37 30.32 -35.80
CA ASN A 397 -11.62 31.19 -36.73
C ASN A 397 -10.09 31.20 -36.49
N ALA A 398 -9.51 30.12 -35.95
CA ALA A 398 -8.06 29.98 -35.90
C ALA A 398 -7.43 30.01 -37.30
N ARG A 399 -6.18 30.47 -37.39
CA ARG A 399 -5.40 30.33 -38.62
C ARG A 399 -5.15 28.84 -38.90
N PRO A 400 -5.21 28.38 -40.16
CA PRO A 400 -4.81 27.02 -40.49
C PRO A 400 -3.39 26.74 -40.00
N ASP A 401 -3.20 25.55 -39.45
CA ASP A 401 -1.95 25.08 -38.85
C ASP A 401 -1.89 23.56 -39.03
N GLU A 402 -0.75 22.95 -38.79
CA GLU A 402 -0.51 21.54 -39.07
C GLU A 402 0.22 20.84 -37.92
N ILE A 403 0.08 19.52 -37.82
CA ILE A 403 0.91 18.73 -36.91
C ILE A 403 2.29 18.59 -37.55
N GLU A 404 3.29 19.24 -36.96
CA GLU A 404 4.66 19.23 -37.46
C GLU A 404 5.37 17.90 -37.13
N GLU A 405 6.18 17.42 -38.05
CA GLU A 405 7.09 16.29 -37.84
C GLU A 405 8.49 16.84 -37.51
N PHE A 406 9.05 16.43 -36.36
CA PHE A 406 10.36 16.84 -35.89
C PHE A 406 11.17 15.63 -35.44
N GLY A 407 12.33 15.40 -36.08
CA GLY A 407 13.13 14.18 -35.88
C GLY A 407 12.48 12.94 -36.52
N GLU A 408 12.95 11.74 -36.14
CA GLU A 408 12.46 10.48 -36.74
C GLU A 408 11.07 10.05 -36.23
N ASP A 409 10.57 10.55 -35.08
CA ASP A 409 9.30 10.09 -34.46
C ASP A 409 8.48 11.18 -33.72
N GLY A 410 8.90 12.46 -33.75
CA GLY A 410 8.25 13.53 -32.98
C GLY A 410 7.11 14.20 -33.72
N LEU A 411 5.86 13.97 -33.34
CA LEU A 411 4.68 14.68 -33.88
C LEU A 411 4.27 15.82 -32.95
N PHE A 412 4.29 17.06 -33.41
CA PHE A 412 4.00 18.24 -32.59
C PHE A 412 2.62 18.80 -32.91
N ILE A 413 1.73 18.81 -31.91
CA ILE A 413 0.41 19.44 -32.01
C ILE A 413 0.53 20.93 -31.63
N PRO A 414 -0.08 21.85 -32.39
CA PRO A 414 -0.02 23.27 -32.08
C PRO A 414 -0.78 23.60 -30.79
N THR A 415 -0.23 24.55 -30.03
CA THR A 415 -0.76 24.96 -28.74
C THR A 415 -1.45 26.33 -28.81
N THR A 416 -2.23 26.65 -27.80
CA THR A 416 -2.85 27.97 -27.60
C THR A 416 -2.70 28.42 -26.15
N GLU A 417 -3.19 29.61 -25.81
CA GLU A 417 -3.12 30.17 -24.47
C GLU A 417 -3.80 29.24 -23.44
N SER A 418 -3.18 29.12 -22.26
CA SER A 418 -3.70 28.30 -21.17
C SER A 418 -5.00 28.90 -20.60
N ASP A 419 -5.96 28.05 -20.26
CA ASP A 419 -7.25 28.42 -19.65
C ASP A 419 -7.29 27.94 -18.20
N ILE A 420 -6.59 28.68 -17.35
CA ILE A 420 -6.45 28.37 -15.93
C ILE A 420 -7.27 29.39 -15.15
N ALA A 421 -8.14 28.92 -14.26
CA ALA A 421 -8.94 29.80 -13.45
C ALA A 421 -8.03 30.65 -12.53
N ASP A 422 -7.99 31.96 -12.76
CA ASP A 422 -7.23 32.88 -11.92
C ASP A 422 -7.97 33.16 -10.60
N VAL A 423 -7.69 32.32 -9.60
CA VAL A 423 -8.22 32.48 -8.24
C VAL A 423 -7.71 33.79 -7.61
N SER A 424 -6.54 34.27 -8.02
CA SER A 424 -5.90 35.47 -7.45
C SER A 424 -6.55 36.78 -7.90
N ALA A 425 -6.99 36.87 -9.16
CA ALA A 425 -7.73 38.03 -9.67
C ALA A 425 -9.08 38.22 -8.95
N THR A 426 -9.77 37.11 -8.64
CA THR A 426 -11.09 37.15 -7.99
C THR A 426 -10.98 37.57 -6.51
N ALA A 427 -9.96 37.08 -5.80
CA ALA A 427 -9.72 37.47 -4.41
C ALA A 427 -9.35 38.95 -4.29
N THR A 428 -8.46 39.46 -5.15
CA THR A 428 -8.01 40.86 -5.14
C THR A 428 -9.18 41.83 -5.37
N GLY A 429 -10.08 41.52 -6.32
CA GLY A 429 -11.25 42.36 -6.56
C GLY A 429 -12.26 42.38 -5.40
N VAL A 430 -12.36 41.32 -4.60
CA VAL A 430 -13.18 41.32 -3.36
C VAL A 430 -12.50 42.18 -2.29
N PHE A 431 -11.18 42.05 -2.11
CA PHE A 431 -10.42 42.86 -1.15
C PHE A 431 -10.47 44.36 -1.47
N GLU A 432 -10.36 44.74 -2.74
CA GLU A 432 -10.47 46.15 -3.16
C GLU A 432 -11.87 46.73 -2.87
N ARG A 433 -12.94 45.96 -3.12
CA ARG A 433 -14.30 46.41 -2.80
C ARG A 433 -14.56 46.52 -1.30
N ILE A 434 -13.96 45.64 -0.49
CA ILE A 434 -14.04 45.72 0.98
C ILE A 434 -13.29 46.95 1.48
N ASN A 435 -12.09 47.22 0.96
CA ASN A 435 -11.31 48.40 1.31
C ASN A 435 -11.94 49.72 0.83
N ALA A 436 -12.79 49.68 -0.19
CA ALA A 436 -13.51 50.83 -0.73
C ALA A 436 -14.88 51.09 -0.06
N LEU A 437 -15.26 50.33 0.97
CA LEU A 437 -16.49 50.61 1.71
C LEU A 437 -16.34 51.93 2.48
N PRO A 438 -17.28 52.90 2.34
CA PRO A 438 -17.20 54.19 3.02
C PRO A 438 -17.66 54.06 4.48
N VAL A 439 -16.86 53.39 5.30
CA VAL A 439 -17.18 53.11 6.72
C VAL A 439 -17.30 54.43 7.50
N GLU A 440 -16.51 55.44 7.13
CA GLU A 440 -16.52 56.78 7.72
C GLU A 440 -17.85 57.52 7.51
N GLU A 441 -18.46 57.42 6.32
CA GLU A 441 -19.73 58.08 6.02
C GLU A 441 -20.87 57.46 6.82
N VAL A 442 -20.91 56.12 6.88
CA VAL A 442 -21.90 55.37 7.67
C VAL A 442 -21.80 55.71 9.15
N MET A 443 -20.58 55.80 9.68
CA MET A 443 -20.35 56.20 11.07
C MET A 443 -20.77 57.66 11.32
N SER A 444 -20.53 58.56 10.36
CA SER A 444 -20.94 59.96 10.50
C SER A 444 -22.46 60.14 10.49
N GLU A 445 -23.15 59.41 9.61
CA GLU A 445 -24.62 59.42 9.51
C GLU A 445 -25.27 58.77 10.73
N ALA A 446 -24.69 57.69 11.26
CA ALA A 446 -25.13 57.08 12.52
C ALA A 446 -24.99 58.04 13.72
N ILE A 447 -23.88 58.78 13.79
CA ILE A 447 -23.68 59.81 14.82
C ILE A 447 -24.69 60.95 14.65
N ALA A 448 -24.94 61.41 13.42
CA ALA A 448 -25.92 62.46 13.14
C ALA A 448 -27.34 62.04 13.52
N LEU A 449 -27.73 60.79 13.22
CA LEU A 449 -29.01 60.22 13.61
C LEU A 449 -29.17 60.18 15.14
N MET A 450 -28.13 59.77 15.87
CA MET A 450 -28.13 59.73 17.33
C MET A 450 -28.22 61.14 17.94
N GLN A 451 -27.55 62.12 17.35
CA GLN A 451 -27.66 63.53 17.76
C GLN A 451 -29.06 64.08 17.52
N ASN A 452 -29.67 63.78 16.37
CA ASN A 452 -31.03 64.19 16.03
C ASN A 452 -32.08 63.51 16.92
N ALA A 453 -31.91 62.22 17.24
CA ALA A 453 -32.77 61.50 18.17
C ALA A 453 -32.68 62.08 19.60
N ASN A 454 -31.46 62.41 20.06
CA ASN A 454 -31.27 63.05 21.35
C ASN A 454 -31.86 64.47 21.40
N ALA A 455 -31.79 65.22 20.30
CA ALA A 455 -32.44 66.53 20.18
C ALA A 455 -33.97 66.42 20.22
N LEU A 456 -34.54 65.42 19.56
CA LEU A 456 -35.98 65.16 19.55
C LEU A 456 -36.49 64.78 20.96
N ILE A 457 -35.79 63.89 21.67
CA ILE A 457 -36.12 63.47 23.05
C ILE A 457 -35.96 64.65 24.03
N SER A 458 -35.06 65.59 23.74
CA SER A 458 -34.82 66.78 24.55
C SER A 458 -35.82 67.93 24.28
N SER A 459 -36.56 67.87 23.17
CA SER A 459 -37.48 68.94 22.74
C SER A 459 -38.61 69.15 23.75
N SER A 460 -38.99 70.41 23.95
CA SER A 460 -40.11 70.81 24.81
C SER A 460 -41.45 70.25 24.33
N ASP A 461 -41.55 69.92 23.04
CA ASP A 461 -42.78 69.47 22.40
C ASP A 461 -43.14 68.03 22.78
N ILE A 462 -42.15 67.14 22.99
CA ILE A 462 -42.37 65.76 23.48
C ILE A 462 -42.66 65.72 24.98
N ARG A 463 -42.18 66.70 25.76
CA ARG A 463 -42.48 66.80 27.20
C ARG A 463 -43.90 67.32 27.51
N ALA A 464 -44.63 67.82 26.52
CA ALA A 464 -45.98 68.37 26.69
C ALA A 464 -47.12 67.41 26.30
N VAL A 465 -46.83 66.13 26.01
CA VAL A 465 -47.76 65.22 25.32
C VAL A 465 -48.94 64.66 26.16
N PRO A 466 -49.00 64.60 27.50
CA PRO A 466 -50.25 64.25 28.15
C PRO A 466 -51.13 65.51 28.24
N GLY A 467 -51.76 65.89 27.13
CA GLY A 467 -52.58 67.11 27.08
C GLY A 467 -53.74 67.10 26.08
N ASN A 468 -53.55 66.68 24.83
CA ASN A 468 -54.57 66.93 23.78
C ASN A 468 -54.76 65.75 22.83
N VAL A 469 -55.57 64.77 23.25
CA VAL A 469 -56.03 63.63 22.40
C VAL A 469 -57.35 63.94 21.67
N ASN A 470 -57.97 65.10 21.89
CA ASN A 470 -59.28 65.41 21.29
C ASN A 470 -59.25 66.24 20.00
N ALA A 471 -58.09 66.50 19.40
CA ALA A 471 -57.97 67.31 18.18
C ALA A 471 -57.67 66.48 16.89
N LEU A 472 -57.62 65.15 16.97
CA LEU A 472 -57.39 64.26 15.82
C LEU A 472 -58.67 63.57 15.31
N LEU A 473 -59.84 64.21 15.50
CA LEU A 473 -61.13 63.67 15.08
C LEU A 473 -61.86 64.50 14.00
N ASP A 474 -61.22 65.51 13.40
CA ASP A 474 -61.87 66.36 12.39
C ASP A 474 -61.26 66.30 10.97
N GLU A 475 -60.18 65.54 10.74
CA GLU A 475 -59.51 65.57 9.43
C GLU A 475 -59.25 64.18 8.82
N THR A 476 -60.31 63.40 8.63
CA THR A 476 -60.28 62.28 7.67
C THR A 476 -61.64 62.08 7.00
N ARG A 477 -61.98 62.93 6.03
CA ARG A 477 -63.07 62.66 5.05
C ARG A 477 -62.64 62.81 3.58
N GLY A 478 -61.34 62.87 3.29
CA GLY A 478 -60.83 63.16 1.94
C GLY A 478 -60.22 62.01 1.13
N VAL A 479 -60.07 60.79 1.66
CA VAL A 479 -59.21 59.76 1.01
C VAL A 479 -59.89 58.39 0.87
N VAL A 480 -61.11 58.33 0.33
CA VAL A 480 -61.80 57.04 0.08
C VAL A 480 -62.36 56.90 -1.37
N GLY A 481 -61.99 57.82 -2.28
CA GLY A 481 -62.60 57.85 -3.63
C GLY A 481 -61.76 57.31 -4.80
N ALA A 482 -60.47 57.00 -4.61
CA ALA A 482 -59.58 56.68 -5.74
C ALA A 482 -59.70 55.19 -6.17
N PRO A 483 -60.03 54.89 -7.45
CA PRO A 483 -60.13 53.52 -7.97
C PRO A 483 -58.85 52.70 -7.80
N GLU A 484 -57.69 53.35 -7.69
CA GLU A 484 -56.40 52.70 -7.49
C GLU A 484 -56.23 52.11 -6.07
N VAL A 485 -57.05 52.52 -5.09
CA VAL A 485 -56.94 52.07 -3.69
C VAL A 485 -57.81 50.84 -3.37
N GLN A 486 -58.82 50.55 -4.20
CA GLN A 486 -59.73 49.41 -3.97
C GLN A 486 -59.13 48.04 -4.33
N GLY A 487 -58.05 48.01 -5.13
CA GLY A 487 -57.37 46.77 -5.54
C GLY A 487 -56.18 46.34 -4.68
N LEU A 488 -55.77 47.18 -3.71
CA LEU A 488 -54.60 46.95 -2.86
C LEU A 488 -54.75 45.77 -1.86
N PRO A 489 -55.91 45.58 -1.19
CA PRO A 489 -56.06 44.48 -0.24
C PRO A 489 -55.89 43.09 -0.89
N GLY A 490 -56.44 42.90 -2.09
CA GLY A 490 -56.37 41.62 -2.80
C GLY A 490 -54.99 41.26 -3.36
N ARG A 491 -54.13 42.26 -3.64
CA ARG A 491 -52.74 42.02 -4.06
C ARG A 491 -51.82 41.78 -2.87
N LEU A 492 -52.09 42.41 -1.73
CA LEU A 492 -51.37 42.14 -0.48
C LEU A 492 -51.68 40.74 0.07
N ASP A 493 -52.93 40.27 0.00
CA ASP A 493 -53.29 38.91 0.41
C ASP A 493 -52.61 37.84 -0.45
N ALA A 494 -52.50 38.06 -1.76
CA ALA A 494 -51.81 37.14 -2.67
C ALA A 494 -50.31 37.03 -2.35
N VAL A 495 -49.66 38.17 -2.10
CA VAL A 495 -48.21 38.21 -1.75
C VAL A 495 -47.96 37.64 -0.35
N LEU A 496 -48.86 37.86 0.61
CA LEU A 496 -48.77 37.28 1.95
C LEU A 496 -48.97 35.76 1.93
N THR A 497 -49.89 35.26 1.11
CA THR A 497 -50.12 33.81 0.95
C THR A 497 -48.93 33.13 0.27
N GLU A 498 -48.32 33.78 -0.73
CA GLU A 498 -47.12 33.27 -1.40
C GLU A 498 -45.89 33.30 -0.47
N MET A 499 -45.76 34.31 0.39
CA MET A 499 -44.75 34.34 1.47
C MET A 499 -44.99 33.27 2.55
N GLU A 500 -46.23 33.06 3.01
CA GLU A 500 -46.55 32.01 3.99
C GLU A 500 -46.24 30.61 3.43
N THR A 501 -46.47 30.39 2.13
CA THR A 501 -46.17 29.13 1.47
C THR A 501 -44.66 28.91 1.32
N LEU A 502 -43.90 29.95 0.99
CA LEU A 502 -42.44 29.92 0.94
C LEU A 502 -41.81 29.70 2.32
N VAL A 503 -42.35 30.34 3.36
CA VAL A 503 -41.91 30.15 4.75
C VAL A 503 -42.28 28.76 5.26
N ALA A 504 -43.44 28.23 4.89
CA ALA A 504 -43.85 26.86 5.22
C ALA A 504 -42.98 25.80 4.50
N GLN A 505 -42.58 26.03 3.24
CA GLN A 505 -41.65 25.17 2.50
C GLN A 505 -40.21 25.22 3.03
N ILE A 506 -39.77 26.35 3.60
CA ILE A 506 -38.46 26.45 4.29
C ILE A 506 -38.52 25.81 5.68
N ALA A 507 -39.70 25.79 6.32
CA ALA A 507 -39.91 25.18 7.63
C ALA A 507 -40.09 23.66 7.58
N GLN A 508 -40.63 23.11 6.49
CA GLN A 508 -40.73 21.67 6.25
C GLN A 508 -39.65 21.21 5.28
N GLU A 509 -38.61 20.63 5.85
CA GLU A 509 -37.59 19.75 5.24
C GLU A 509 -36.22 20.39 4.90
N ALA A 510 -35.20 19.71 5.44
CA ALA A 510 -33.79 19.69 5.06
C ALA A 510 -32.75 20.58 5.79
N VAL A 511 -33.06 21.69 6.47
CA VAL A 511 -31.97 22.46 7.13
C VAL A 511 -31.70 22.01 8.57
N ALA A 512 -32.73 21.90 9.41
CA ALA A 512 -32.54 21.52 10.82
C ALA A 512 -32.05 20.06 11.00
N ALA A 513 -32.55 19.13 10.16
CA ALA A 513 -32.13 17.73 10.20
C ALA A 513 -30.70 17.53 9.68
N LYS A 514 -30.29 18.23 8.61
CA LYS A 514 -28.91 18.18 8.10
C LYS A 514 -27.92 18.86 9.05
N LEU A 515 -28.32 19.94 9.71
CA LEU A 515 -27.49 20.61 10.72
C LEU A 515 -27.34 19.74 11.98
N SER A 516 -28.39 19.04 12.40
CA SER A 516 -28.31 18.06 13.49
C SER A 516 -27.42 16.87 13.16
N ALA A 517 -27.49 16.35 11.92
CA ALA A 517 -26.62 15.28 11.45
C ALA A 517 -25.16 15.75 11.40
N ALA A 518 -24.89 16.92 10.80
CA ALA A 518 -23.56 17.52 10.76
C ALA A 518 -22.99 17.82 12.16
N LEU A 519 -23.82 18.24 13.12
CA LEU A 519 -23.37 18.42 14.51
C LEU A 519 -23.07 17.08 15.20
N SER A 520 -23.85 16.04 14.92
CA SER A 520 -23.60 14.70 15.46
C SER A 520 -22.31 14.11 14.88
N ASP A 521 -22.07 14.28 13.59
CA ASP A 521 -20.86 13.83 12.92
C ASP A 521 -19.63 14.61 13.40
N ALA A 522 -19.76 15.92 13.62
CA ALA A 522 -18.71 16.74 14.22
C ALA A 522 -18.41 16.34 15.68
N SER A 523 -19.43 15.99 16.46
CA SER A 523 -19.24 15.47 17.83
C SER A 523 -18.55 14.11 17.83
N ALA A 524 -18.93 13.20 16.92
CA ALA A 524 -18.31 11.89 16.77
C ALA A 524 -16.86 12.00 16.30
N ALA A 525 -16.56 12.90 15.36
CA ALA A 525 -15.19 13.20 14.93
C ALA A 525 -14.34 13.78 16.08
N SER A 526 -14.90 14.68 16.90
CA SER A 526 -14.21 15.22 18.07
C SER A 526 -13.95 14.16 19.14
N GLN A 527 -14.86 13.20 19.33
CA GLN A 527 -14.64 12.04 20.20
C GLN A 527 -13.59 11.08 19.64
N GLY A 528 -13.58 10.81 18.33
CA GLY A 528 -12.54 10.01 17.69
C GLY A 528 -11.14 10.63 17.83
N VAL A 529 -11.03 11.96 17.77
CA VAL A 529 -9.78 12.68 18.04
C VAL A 529 -9.39 12.58 19.53
N SER A 530 -10.35 12.68 20.45
CA SER A 530 -10.10 12.50 21.90
C SER A 530 -9.64 11.08 22.23
N ASP A 531 -10.23 10.06 21.61
CA ASP A 531 -9.90 8.66 21.83
C ASP A 531 -8.52 8.32 21.23
N ALA A 532 -8.19 8.89 20.06
CA ALA A 532 -6.87 8.77 19.46
C ALA A 532 -5.77 9.46 20.29
N VAL A 533 -6.08 10.60 20.92
CA VAL A 533 -5.16 11.32 21.81
C VAL A 533 -5.00 10.63 23.17
N SER A 534 -6.00 9.87 23.62
CA SER A 534 -5.98 9.15 24.89
C SER A 534 -5.00 7.95 24.92
N GLY A 535 -4.66 7.38 23.75
CA GLY A 535 -3.70 6.25 23.64
C GLY A 535 -2.23 6.68 23.54
N VAL A 536 -1.97 7.96 23.27
CA VAL A 536 -0.61 8.51 23.11
C VAL A 536 0.22 8.42 24.41
N PRO A 537 -0.34 8.70 25.62
CA PRO A 537 0.40 8.57 26.87
C PRO A 537 0.93 7.15 27.14
N ASP A 538 0.16 6.12 26.79
CA ASP A 538 0.56 4.72 26.95
C ASP A 538 1.68 4.31 25.98
N LEU A 539 1.64 4.84 24.75
CA LEU A 539 2.70 4.64 23.75
C LEU A 539 4.00 5.30 24.21
N VAL A 540 3.93 6.53 24.71
CA VAL A 540 5.08 7.27 25.25
C VAL A 540 5.66 6.57 26.49
N ALA A 541 4.81 6.08 27.41
CA ALA A 541 5.27 5.33 28.57
C ALA A 541 6.03 4.04 28.20
N ARG A 542 5.61 3.38 27.10
CA ARG A 542 6.31 2.21 26.55
C ARG A 542 7.63 2.60 25.88
N MET A 543 7.67 3.71 25.14
CA MET A 543 8.92 4.21 24.54
C MET A 543 9.94 4.64 25.60
N ASP A 544 9.52 5.32 26.66
CA ASP A 544 10.36 5.68 27.81
C ASP A 544 10.88 4.47 28.58
N ALA A 545 10.09 3.39 28.67
CA ALA A 545 10.53 2.14 29.28
C ALA A 545 11.61 1.44 28.43
N VAL A 546 11.52 1.54 27.11
CA VAL A 546 12.52 1.02 26.16
C VAL A 546 13.79 1.89 26.17
N ALA A 547 13.63 3.22 26.16
CA ALA A 547 14.75 4.17 26.20
C ALA A 547 15.57 4.07 27.49
N ARG A 548 14.92 4.01 28.66
CA ARG A 548 15.61 3.82 29.95
C ARG A 548 16.30 2.46 30.06
N LYS A 549 15.77 1.42 29.40
CA LYS A 549 16.41 0.11 29.34
C LYS A 549 17.59 0.07 28.38
N ALA A 550 17.62 0.96 27.39
CA ALA A 550 18.73 1.14 26.47
C ALA A 550 19.86 2.01 27.08
N GLU A 551 19.54 3.04 27.87
CA GLU A 551 20.53 3.88 28.57
C GLU A 551 21.35 3.13 29.63
N THR A 552 20.82 2.05 30.21
CA THR A 552 21.55 1.24 31.21
C THR A 552 22.53 0.22 30.62
N VAL A 553 22.60 0.09 29.29
CA VAL A 553 23.57 -0.79 28.64
C VAL A 553 24.79 0.05 28.26
N GLU A 554 25.78 0.13 29.16
CA GLU A 554 27.07 0.73 28.85
C GLU A 554 27.85 -0.18 27.88
N ILE A 555 27.53 -0.07 26.58
CA ILE A 555 28.18 -0.82 25.50
C ILE A 555 29.70 -0.60 25.52
N ASP A 556 30.16 0.58 25.96
CA ASP A 556 31.58 0.91 26.11
C ASP A 556 32.26 0.12 27.25
N ALA A 557 31.58 -0.10 28.37
CA ALA A 557 32.10 -0.90 29.47
C ALA A 557 32.19 -2.39 29.09
N MET A 558 31.16 -2.91 28.41
CA MET A 558 31.17 -4.27 27.87
C MET A 558 32.25 -4.47 26.81
N ALA A 559 32.47 -3.49 25.92
CA ALA A 559 33.52 -3.55 24.91
C ALA A 559 34.92 -3.51 25.54
N ALA A 560 35.10 -2.75 26.63
CA ALA A 560 36.35 -2.70 27.38
C ALA A 560 36.63 -4.03 28.10
N GLU A 561 35.62 -4.64 28.73
CA GLU A 561 35.74 -5.95 29.37
C GLU A 561 36.00 -7.07 28.36
N LEU A 562 35.30 -7.08 27.22
CA LEU A 562 35.56 -8.04 26.14
C LEU A 562 36.97 -7.88 25.56
N THR A 563 37.45 -6.64 25.40
CA THR A 563 38.81 -6.39 24.93
C THR A 563 39.86 -6.91 25.92
N ALA A 564 39.60 -6.76 27.23
CA ALA A 564 40.48 -7.29 28.27
C ALA A 564 40.46 -8.84 28.29
N LEU A 565 39.29 -9.45 28.08
CA LEU A 565 39.12 -10.90 28.02
C LEU A 565 39.88 -11.50 26.84
N ILE A 566 39.77 -10.91 25.64
CA ILE A 566 40.49 -11.36 24.44
C ILE A 566 42.00 -11.29 24.65
N ARG A 567 42.50 -10.18 25.24
CA ARG A 567 43.92 -10.01 25.53
C ARG A 567 44.44 -11.04 26.54
N SER A 568 43.60 -11.42 27.51
CA SER A 568 43.93 -12.48 28.48
C SER A 568 43.96 -13.88 27.85
N ALA A 569 43.06 -14.14 26.89
CA ALA A 569 43.02 -15.39 26.14
C ALA A 569 44.23 -15.53 25.19
N GLU A 570 44.63 -14.44 24.54
CA GLU A 570 45.83 -14.41 23.69
C GLU A 570 47.11 -14.68 24.49
N ALA A 571 47.22 -14.13 25.71
CA ALA A 571 48.37 -14.39 26.59
C ALA A 571 48.46 -15.86 27.04
N LEU A 572 47.32 -16.52 27.23
CA LEU A 572 47.24 -17.96 27.53
C LEU A 572 47.60 -18.82 26.31
N LEU A 573 47.21 -18.38 25.11
CA LEU A 573 47.50 -19.05 23.84
C LEU A 573 48.95 -18.86 23.36
N ALA A 574 49.65 -17.85 23.85
CA ALA A 574 51.07 -17.64 23.55
C ALA A 574 52.03 -18.47 24.42
N GLY A 575 51.52 -19.20 25.42
CA GLY A 575 52.32 -20.06 26.30
C GLY A 575 52.65 -21.42 25.68
N ASP A 576 53.74 -22.05 26.15
CA ASP A 576 54.35 -23.28 25.59
C ASP A 576 53.42 -24.53 25.51
N GLY A 577 52.20 -24.48 26.06
CA GLY A 577 51.18 -25.53 25.99
C GLY A 577 50.15 -25.40 24.85
N ALA A 578 50.22 -24.37 24.01
CA ALA A 578 49.16 -24.03 23.07
C ALA A 578 49.12 -24.86 21.77
N GLN A 579 50.11 -25.72 21.51
CA GLN A 579 50.19 -26.51 20.26
C GLN A 579 49.15 -27.65 20.15
N ALA A 580 48.33 -27.87 21.17
CA ALA A 580 47.31 -28.93 21.20
C ALA A 580 45.86 -28.42 21.16
N LEU A 581 45.63 -27.11 20.95
CA LEU A 581 44.29 -26.55 20.99
C LEU A 581 43.53 -26.71 19.66
N PRO A 582 42.22 -27.04 19.68
CA PRO A 582 41.41 -27.25 18.47
C PRO A 582 41.28 -25.99 17.60
N GLU A 583 41.25 -26.14 16.26
CA GLU A 583 41.05 -25.03 15.30
C GLU A 583 39.79 -24.20 15.59
N THR A 584 38.75 -24.82 16.15
CA THR A 584 37.50 -24.15 16.53
C THR A 584 37.71 -23.02 17.54
N LEU A 585 38.70 -23.12 18.43
CA LEU A 585 38.97 -22.07 19.42
C LEU A 585 39.53 -20.80 18.77
N ASN A 586 40.39 -20.96 17.76
CA ASN A 586 40.94 -19.85 16.98
C ASN A 586 39.85 -19.19 16.13
N ALA A 587 38.96 -19.99 15.52
CA ALA A 587 37.82 -19.47 14.76
C ALA A 587 36.87 -18.64 15.64
N THR A 588 36.56 -19.09 16.86
CA THR A 588 35.75 -18.31 17.80
C THR A 588 36.41 -17.01 18.25
N LEU A 589 37.75 -16.97 18.38
CA LEU A 589 38.47 -15.74 18.73
C LEU A 589 38.50 -14.74 17.57
N GLU A 590 38.58 -15.24 16.34
CA GLU A 590 38.50 -14.42 15.14
C GLU A 590 37.10 -13.84 14.94
N GLU A 591 36.06 -14.63 15.20
CA GLU A 591 34.67 -14.17 15.16
C GLU A 591 34.38 -13.11 16.24
N LEU A 592 34.91 -13.29 17.46
CA LEU A 592 34.83 -12.26 18.51
C LEU A 592 35.57 -10.96 18.13
N ARG A 593 36.69 -11.03 17.42
CA ARG A 593 37.39 -9.84 16.89
C ARG A 593 36.57 -9.13 15.81
N ASN A 594 35.91 -9.88 14.93
CA ASN A 594 35.06 -9.32 13.87
C ASN A 594 33.81 -8.63 14.45
N VAL A 595 33.19 -9.20 15.49
CA VAL A 595 32.08 -8.58 16.21
C VAL A 595 32.52 -7.29 16.90
N LEU A 596 33.71 -7.26 17.50
CA LEU A 596 34.28 -6.04 18.08
C LEU A 596 34.65 -4.98 17.05
N ALA A 597 35.11 -5.40 15.87
CA ALA A 597 35.39 -4.50 14.75
C ALA A 597 34.08 -3.87 14.24
N GLN A 598 33.03 -4.66 14.02
CA GLN A 598 31.70 -4.16 13.63
C GLN A 598 31.09 -3.20 14.66
N LEU A 599 31.30 -3.45 15.95
CA LEU A 599 30.85 -2.55 17.02
C LEU A 599 31.63 -1.22 17.05
N ARG A 600 32.90 -1.19 16.63
CA ARG A 600 33.70 0.04 16.50
C ARG A 600 33.47 0.80 15.19
N GLU A 601 33.16 0.10 14.10
CA GLU A 601 33.25 0.66 12.74
C GLU A 601 31.91 1.17 12.16
N GLY A 602 30.78 1.04 12.87
CA GLY A 602 29.60 1.89 12.63
C GLY A 602 28.30 1.18 12.28
N GLY A 603 27.32 1.23 13.18
CA GLY A 603 25.97 0.82 12.79
C GLY A 603 24.88 1.00 13.83
N VAL A 604 25.20 1.07 15.12
CA VAL A 604 24.16 1.25 16.15
C VAL A 604 24.07 2.70 16.62
N VAL A 605 25.22 3.34 16.86
CA VAL A 605 25.26 4.74 17.34
C VAL A 605 24.87 5.72 16.23
N GLU A 606 25.32 5.50 14.99
CA GLU A 606 25.05 6.43 13.89
C GLU A 606 23.58 6.38 13.42
N ASN A 607 22.98 5.19 13.38
CA ASN A 607 21.54 5.01 13.13
C ASN A 607 20.68 5.53 14.29
N ALA A 608 21.13 5.38 15.54
CA ALA A 608 20.45 5.99 16.69
C ALA A 608 20.57 7.52 16.68
N THR A 609 21.71 8.06 16.27
CA THR A 609 21.94 9.52 16.19
C THR A 609 21.16 10.13 15.02
N ALA A 610 21.05 9.43 13.90
CA ALA A 610 20.19 9.82 12.78
C ALA A 610 18.70 9.74 13.14
N ALA A 611 18.27 8.70 13.85
CA ALA A 611 16.90 8.59 14.34
C ALA A 611 16.57 9.67 15.39
N LEU A 612 17.51 9.99 16.29
CA LEU A 612 17.37 11.08 17.25
C LEU A 612 17.40 12.46 16.57
N GLY A 613 18.15 12.61 15.48
CA GLY A 613 18.15 13.79 14.61
C GLY A 613 16.79 13.99 13.95
N SER A 614 16.27 12.96 13.27
CA SER A 614 14.94 12.99 12.64
C SER A 614 13.81 13.23 13.66
N ALA A 615 13.93 12.68 14.87
CA ALA A 615 12.96 12.92 15.94
C ALA A 615 13.01 14.37 16.46
N ARG A 616 14.20 14.98 16.51
CA ARG A 616 14.39 16.37 16.89
C ARG A 616 13.88 17.33 15.82
N ASP A 617 14.15 17.05 14.54
CA ASP A 617 13.65 17.84 13.41
C ASP A 617 12.11 17.80 13.33
N ALA A 618 11.51 16.63 13.60
CA ALA A 618 10.07 16.50 13.71
C ALA A 618 9.52 17.32 14.90
N ALA A 619 10.17 17.25 16.07
CA ALA A 619 9.77 18.02 17.25
C ALA A 619 9.88 19.54 17.03
N ASP A 620 10.91 20.01 16.31
CA ASP A 620 11.08 21.41 15.96
C ASP A 620 9.99 21.89 14.97
N THR A 621 9.62 21.05 13.99
CA THR A 621 8.51 21.33 13.06
C THR A 621 7.16 21.44 13.80
N PHE A 622 6.92 20.57 14.77
CA PHE A 622 5.73 20.64 15.63
C PHE A 622 5.74 21.85 16.58
N ALA A 623 6.91 22.24 17.10
CA ALA A 623 7.06 23.43 17.91
C ALA A 623 6.84 24.72 17.08
N GLU A 624 7.21 24.71 15.80
CA GLU A 624 6.96 25.81 14.86
C GLU A 624 5.47 25.95 14.55
N ALA A 625 4.77 24.84 14.24
CA ALA A 625 3.31 24.83 14.08
C ALA A 625 2.55 25.26 15.36
N GLY A 626 3.14 24.99 16.54
CA GLY A 626 2.62 25.44 17.84
C GLY A 626 2.70 26.96 18.06
N ARG A 627 3.61 27.66 17.37
CA ARG A 627 3.78 29.12 17.51
C ARG A 627 2.75 29.94 16.72
N ASP A 628 2.12 29.35 15.71
CA ASP A 628 1.11 30.01 14.87
C ASP A 628 -0.31 29.91 15.45
N LEU A 629 -0.53 28.95 16.35
CA LEU A 629 -1.81 28.71 17.06
C LEU A 629 -2.34 29.93 17.84
N PRO A 630 -1.54 30.70 18.59
CA PRO A 630 -1.99 31.92 19.24
C PRO A 630 -2.50 32.99 18.26
N GLY A 631 -1.89 33.09 17.07
CA GLY A 631 -2.32 34.00 16.00
C GLY A 631 -3.68 33.59 15.43
N LEU A 632 -3.87 32.30 15.17
CA LEU A 632 -5.15 31.74 14.72
C LEU A 632 -6.26 31.88 15.76
N ILE A 633 -5.93 31.77 17.06
CA ILE A 633 -6.88 32.02 18.15
C ILE A 633 -7.26 33.51 18.21
N ALA A 634 -6.31 34.43 18.03
CA ALA A 634 -6.58 35.86 18.00
C ALA A 634 -7.46 36.26 16.79
N GLU A 635 -7.22 35.66 15.61
CA GLU A 635 -8.08 35.83 14.44
C GLU A 635 -9.48 35.27 14.67
N ALA A 636 -9.60 34.08 15.28
CA ALA A 636 -10.89 33.48 15.60
C ALA A 636 -11.67 34.33 16.63
N GLU A 637 -11.00 34.89 17.65
CA GLU A 637 -11.60 35.80 18.61
C GLU A 637 -12.07 37.11 17.95
N ALA A 638 -11.31 37.65 16.99
CA ALA A 638 -11.68 38.83 16.22
C ALA A 638 -12.92 38.57 15.33
N VAL A 639 -12.96 37.44 14.64
CA VAL A 639 -14.11 37.00 13.83
C VAL A 639 -15.34 36.79 14.70
N LEU A 640 -15.19 36.18 15.88
CA LEU A 640 -16.29 36.00 16.83
C LEU A 640 -16.79 37.32 17.41
N ALA A 641 -15.90 38.28 17.67
CA ALA A 641 -16.29 39.62 18.11
C ALA A 641 -17.08 40.37 17.02
N GLN A 642 -16.68 40.23 15.75
CA GLN A 642 -17.36 40.81 14.60
C GLN A 642 -18.71 40.15 14.32
N ALA A 643 -18.82 38.83 14.51
CA ALA A 643 -20.07 38.08 14.45
C ALA A 643 -21.04 38.51 15.57
N ARG A 644 -20.54 38.81 16.77
CA ARG A 644 -21.35 39.35 17.87
C ARG A 644 -21.88 40.74 17.57
N GLY A 645 -21.06 41.61 16.98
CA GLY A 645 -21.47 42.97 16.60
C GLY A 645 -22.62 42.95 15.57
N THR A 646 -22.50 42.10 14.57
CA THR A 646 -23.53 41.91 13.53
C THR A 646 -24.81 41.25 14.06
N LEU A 647 -24.69 40.25 14.94
CA LEU A 647 -25.85 39.58 15.56
C LEU A 647 -26.54 40.43 16.63
N ALA A 648 -25.81 41.29 17.36
CA ALA A 648 -26.41 42.23 18.30
C ALA A 648 -27.26 43.29 17.57
N GLY A 649 -26.87 43.69 16.37
CA GLY A 649 -27.68 44.54 15.48
C GLY A 649 -28.99 43.85 15.05
N TYR A 650 -28.96 42.56 14.75
CA TYR A 650 -30.14 41.77 14.36
C TYR A 650 -31.09 41.43 15.52
N ALA A 651 -30.56 41.32 16.73
CA ALA A 651 -31.34 40.97 17.93
C ALA A 651 -32.26 42.10 18.43
N ALA A 652 -32.05 43.35 17.99
CA ALA A 652 -32.90 44.47 18.36
C ALA A 652 -34.28 44.46 17.65
N GLU A 653 -34.41 43.76 16.51
CA GLU A 653 -35.62 43.82 15.68
C GLU A 653 -36.45 42.51 15.65
N ASN A 654 -35.86 41.30 15.74
CA ASN A 654 -36.58 40.08 15.30
C ASN A 654 -36.56 38.84 16.23
N GLY A 655 -36.51 38.99 17.56
CA GLY A 655 -36.99 37.94 18.49
C GLY A 655 -36.22 36.60 18.58
N VAL A 656 -35.10 36.39 17.89
CA VAL A 656 -34.28 35.14 17.90
C VAL A 656 -33.40 35.01 19.16
N GLY A 657 -33.91 35.41 20.33
CA GLY A 657 -33.09 35.73 21.50
C GLY A 657 -32.67 34.58 22.42
N ARG A 658 -33.22 33.36 22.29
CA ARG A 658 -32.95 32.27 23.26
C ARG A 658 -31.94 31.23 22.77
N ASP A 659 -32.08 30.73 21.55
CA ASP A 659 -31.24 29.65 21.04
C ASP A 659 -29.88 30.16 20.53
N ALA A 660 -29.85 31.35 19.92
CA ALA A 660 -28.61 32.02 19.55
C ALA A 660 -27.76 32.37 20.78
N ARG A 661 -28.37 32.76 21.91
CA ARG A 661 -27.64 33.00 23.17
C ARG A 661 -27.10 31.71 23.78
N ALA A 662 -27.78 30.57 23.60
CA ALA A 662 -27.28 29.27 24.06
C ALA A 662 -26.07 28.82 23.21
N ALA A 663 -26.19 28.89 21.89
CA ALA A 663 -25.10 28.56 20.97
C ALA A 663 -23.88 29.47 21.16
N LEU A 664 -24.07 30.79 21.29
CA LEU A 664 -22.98 31.73 21.52
C LEU A 664 -22.28 31.53 22.87
N ARG A 665 -23.01 31.10 23.91
CA ARG A 665 -22.41 30.75 25.20
C ARG A 665 -21.60 29.45 25.13
N GLU A 666 -22.02 28.48 24.32
CA GLU A 666 -21.30 27.23 24.14
C GLU A 666 -20.03 27.43 23.30
N VAL A 667 -20.12 28.23 22.24
CA VAL A 667 -18.94 28.66 21.46
C VAL A 667 -17.98 29.48 22.32
N GLU A 668 -18.48 30.33 23.22
CA GLU A 668 -17.62 31.07 24.16
C GLU A 668 -16.97 30.16 25.21
N ARG A 669 -17.66 29.11 25.68
CA ARG A 669 -17.05 28.11 26.56
C ARG A 669 -15.96 27.33 25.84
N ALA A 670 -16.21 26.93 24.59
CA ALA A 670 -15.22 26.23 23.76
C ALA A 670 -13.99 27.13 23.51
N ALA A 671 -14.20 28.37 23.10
CA ALA A 671 -13.12 29.34 22.90
C ALA A 671 -12.32 29.62 24.20
N ARG A 672 -13.00 29.74 25.35
CA ARG A 672 -12.32 29.89 26.65
C ARG A 672 -11.56 28.64 27.08
N ALA A 673 -12.08 27.44 26.78
CA ALA A 673 -11.38 26.19 27.05
C ALA A 673 -10.11 26.06 26.20
N VAL A 674 -10.19 26.40 24.91
CA VAL A 674 -9.05 26.41 23.97
C VAL A 674 -8.03 27.50 24.36
N SER A 675 -8.47 28.70 24.71
CA SER A 675 -7.60 29.79 25.20
C SER A 675 -6.93 29.45 26.54
N SER A 676 -7.63 28.74 27.43
CA SER A 676 -7.07 28.22 28.68
C SER A 676 -6.03 27.13 28.42
N LEU A 677 -6.28 26.23 27.48
CA LEU A 677 -5.34 25.20 27.07
C LEU A 677 -4.09 25.82 26.44
N ALA A 678 -4.26 26.78 25.52
CA ALA A 678 -3.16 27.52 24.90
C ALA A 678 -2.30 28.26 25.93
N ARG A 679 -2.91 28.97 26.89
CA ARG A 679 -2.17 29.63 27.99
C ARG A 679 -1.50 28.66 28.96
N THR A 680 -2.02 27.45 29.09
CA THR A 680 -1.41 26.39 29.92
C THR A 680 -0.19 25.81 29.24
N ILE A 681 -0.27 25.61 27.91
CA ILE A 681 0.84 25.19 27.05
C ILE A 681 1.93 26.27 26.99
N GLU A 682 1.55 27.55 26.88
CA GLU A 682 2.49 28.69 26.87
C GLU A 682 3.24 28.84 28.21
N ARG A 683 2.57 28.59 29.34
CA ARG A 683 3.21 28.64 30.68
C ARG A 683 4.10 27.43 30.97
N ASN A 684 3.82 26.27 30.37
CA ASN A 684 4.58 25.05 30.59
C ASN A 684 4.87 24.36 29.25
N PRO A 685 5.75 24.91 28.40
CA PRO A 685 6.01 24.35 27.07
C PRO A 685 6.56 22.91 27.13
N ASN A 686 7.18 22.53 28.24
CA ASN A 686 7.65 21.16 28.49
C ASN A 686 6.53 20.14 28.74
N SER A 687 5.27 20.55 28.96
CA SER A 687 4.14 19.62 29.12
C SER A 687 3.78 18.90 27.81
N LEU A 688 4.09 19.51 26.65
CA LEU A 688 3.91 18.89 25.33
C LEU A 688 4.94 17.79 25.05
N LEU A 689 6.15 17.90 25.64
CA LEU A 689 7.22 16.93 25.49
C LEU A 689 7.17 15.82 26.57
N LEU A 690 6.63 16.12 27.76
CA LEU A 690 6.62 15.21 28.93
C LEU A 690 5.22 14.71 29.32
N GLY A 691 4.16 15.14 28.63
CA GLY A 691 2.79 14.61 28.75
C GLY A 691 2.14 14.77 30.13
N ARG A 692 2.46 15.82 30.89
CA ARG A 692 1.87 16.08 32.23
C ARG A 692 1.15 17.42 32.34
#